data_AF-A0A935GXS8-F1
#
_entry.id   AF-A0A935GXS8-F1
#
_cell.length_a   1.000
_cell.length_b   1.000
_cell.length_c   1.000
_cell.angle_alpha   90.00
_cell.angle_beta   90.00
_cell.angle_gamma   90.00
#
_symmetry.space_group_name_H-M   'P 1'
#
loop_
_entity.id
_entity.type
_entity.pdbx_description
1 polymer ?
#
loop_
_entity_poly.entity_id
_entity_poly.type
_entity_poly.pdbx_seq_one_letter_code
_entity_poly.pdbx_strand_id
1 'polypeptide(L)'
;MKKYESYARVLPWFMALILSVLLAACGGGGGRDPILGSGEIGEAAPMVTAVNPSNNNLGVPTNTKVSATFSVEMDPLTLNASTFTLQQGATKVPGTTSYSGITAVFTPTGALASNTTYTATITTGAKSLHGNALAANYVWSWTTAAAADTTAPTVTLVTPANAATNVATNTKVSVTFSEAMDPLTLNASTFTLKQGATTVPGTTSYSGVTAVFIPTSDLASNTTYTATITSSAKDLASNALTANYAWSWTTAAAADTTAPTITLVNPANAATNVAINTKVSVTFSEAMDPLTLNTASITLKQGATVISGTTSYSGVTAVFTPTYDLANNTAYSATITTGAKDLTGNALASDYVWYWTTATTADTTVPTVTLVNPWDEATHVDINTKVSATFSKAMDPLTLSTASFTLIGGANATAVAGTTSYSGVTAVFTPTNALASNTIYIAKITTGAKDLAGNALASNYFWTWTTAADTTTPIVIPTGPAMVNLDCAANFVILAGSTVTNTGPTIISNGDVGGSVVTGFPPGTINGGTLHTNDVLANNAKLCLTAAYNDAAGRTTAPIAVSGNIGGQTLAPGLYRSTSTLAISSGDLTLAGPADAVWIFQIASTLTTTAGRKIILSGGAQASNIFWQVGTSATLGTTSAFKGTILADQSITLQTGAVLNGRALTRIGAVTLDSNSVVKP
;
A
#
# COMPACT_ATOMS: atom_id res chain seq x y z
N MET A 1 -60.23 -20.80 39.90
CA MET A 1 -61.13 -19.90 39.15
C MET A 1 -61.13 -20.33 37.69
N LYS A 2 -62.34 -20.44 37.12
CA LYS A 2 -62.83 -20.87 35.77
C LYS A 2 -61.80 -20.75 34.61
N LYS A 3 -61.43 -21.78 33.81
CA LYS A 3 -62.14 -22.63 32.80
C LYS A 3 -62.84 -21.87 31.67
N TYR A 4 -62.45 -22.12 30.41
CA TYR A 4 -63.25 -22.44 29.19
C TYR A 4 -62.27 -22.87 28.06
N GLU A 5 -62.13 -24.18 27.76
CA GLU A 5 -62.68 -24.95 26.59
C GLU A 5 -61.95 -24.68 25.25
N SER A 6 -61.10 -25.56 24.71
CA SER A 6 -61.28 -26.89 24.08
C SER A 6 -62.03 -26.89 22.74
N TYR A 7 -61.32 -27.13 21.63
CA TYR A 7 -61.77 -28.07 20.59
C TYR A 7 -60.56 -28.83 20.01
N ALA A 8 -60.76 -30.13 19.87
CA ALA A 8 -59.78 -31.15 19.49
C ALA A 8 -59.98 -31.65 18.05
N ARG A 9 -58.97 -32.42 17.58
CA ARG A 9 -58.91 -33.41 16.47
C ARG A 9 -58.02 -32.98 15.29
N VAL A 10 -57.11 -33.79 14.70
CA VAL A 10 -56.65 -35.19 14.81
C VAL A 10 -55.31 -35.30 14.05
N LEU A 11 -54.29 -35.87 14.72
CA LEU A 11 -53.17 -36.76 14.30
C LEU A 11 -52.33 -36.57 12.98
N PRO A 12 -51.08 -37.14 12.90
CA PRO A 12 -49.82 -36.37 12.77
C PRO A 12 -48.78 -37.08 11.83
N TRP A 13 -47.48 -36.88 12.09
CA TRP A 13 -46.29 -37.73 11.80
C TRP A 13 -45.38 -37.26 10.66
N PHE A 14 -44.04 -37.24 10.77
CA PHE A 14 -43.06 -37.52 11.83
C PHE A 14 -41.72 -36.92 11.33
N MET A 15 -40.90 -36.28 12.19
CA MET A 15 -39.45 -36.23 11.99
C MET A 15 -38.75 -36.17 13.35
N ALA A 16 -38.06 -37.26 13.64
CA ALA A 16 -37.13 -37.52 14.73
C ALA A 16 -36.17 -38.58 14.14
N LEU A 17 -34.89 -38.69 14.44
CA LEU A 17 -33.89 -37.96 15.24
C LEU A 17 -32.55 -38.54 14.72
N ILE A 18 -31.49 -37.74 14.70
CA ILE A 18 -30.13 -38.18 14.36
C ILE A 18 -29.52 -38.93 15.57
N LEU A 19 -28.89 -40.09 15.35
CA LEU A 19 -27.77 -40.54 16.17
C LEU A 19 -26.84 -41.51 15.40
N SER A 20 -25.55 -41.32 15.65
CA SER A 20 -24.34 -41.91 15.09
C SER A 20 -24.11 -43.42 15.35
N VAL A 21 -23.23 -44.05 14.56
CA VAL A 21 -22.06 -44.88 14.98
C VAL A 21 -21.36 -45.52 13.77
N LEU A 22 -20.01 -45.53 13.80
CA LEU A 22 -19.08 -46.18 12.86
C LEU A 22 -19.18 -47.73 12.86
N LEU A 23 -18.90 -48.37 11.72
CA LEU A 23 -18.13 -49.62 11.66
C LEU A 23 -17.61 -49.91 10.23
N ALA A 24 -16.37 -50.37 10.15
CA ALA A 24 -15.66 -50.79 8.94
C ALA A 24 -16.06 -52.21 8.51
N ALA A 25 -16.15 -52.47 7.20
CA ALA A 25 -16.03 -53.81 6.63
C ALA A 25 -15.60 -53.76 5.15
N CYS A 26 -14.60 -54.59 4.85
CA CYS A 26 -14.01 -54.88 3.55
C CYS A 26 -14.87 -55.89 2.75
N GLY A 27 -14.82 -55.86 1.42
CA GLY A 27 -15.23 -56.99 0.57
C GLY A 27 -16.01 -56.62 -0.69
N GLY A 28 -15.43 -56.89 -1.86
CA GLY A 28 -16.01 -56.62 -3.18
C GLY A 28 -16.97 -57.68 -3.71
N GLY A 29 -17.44 -57.44 -4.94
CA GLY A 29 -18.18 -58.41 -5.77
C GLY A 29 -19.37 -57.79 -6.48
N GLY A 30 -19.31 -57.70 -7.80
CA GLY A 30 -20.30 -57.02 -8.65
C GLY A 30 -21.63 -57.75 -8.84
N GLY A 31 -22.63 -57.00 -9.30
CA GLY A 31 -23.95 -57.48 -9.72
C GLY A 31 -24.86 -56.29 -9.98
N ARG A 32 -25.51 -56.27 -11.14
CA ARG A 32 -26.24 -55.13 -11.72
C ARG A 32 -27.68 -54.97 -11.21
N ASP A 33 -28.19 -53.76 -11.45
CA ASP A 33 -29.61 -53.28 -11.57
C ASP A 33 -30.28 -52.67 -10.31
N PRO A 34 -31.28 -51.78 -10.48
CA PRO A 34 -31.20 -50.44 -11.06
C PRO A 34 -31.98 -49.39 -10.20
N ILE A 35 -32.05 -48.14 -10.64
CA ILE A 35 -32.96 -47.10 -10.11
C ILE A 35 -32.63 -46.66 -8.68
N LEU A 36 -31.80 -45.62 -8.56
CA LEU A 36 -32.01 -44.44 -7.71
C LEU A 36 -30.92 -43.45 -8.14
N GLY A 37 -31.27 -42.53 -9.03
CA GLY A 37 -30.39 -41.44 -9.44
C GLY A 37 -30.08 -40.58 -8.23
N SER A 38 -28.90 -40.75 -7.64
CA SER A 38 -28.22 -39.67 -6.96
C SER A 38 -27.98 -38.62 -8.03
N GLY A 39 -28.74 -37.53 -8.01
CA GLY A 39 -28.46 -36.38 -8.85
C GLY A 39 -27.02 -35.96 -8.56
N GLU A 40 -26.12 -36.27 -9.49
CA GLU A 40 -24.92 -35.48 -9.67
C GLU A 40 -25.43 -34.05 -9.78
N ILE A 41 -25.08 -33.21 -8.80
CA ILE A 41 -25.09 -31.77 -8.99
C ILE A 41 -24.19 -31.52 -10.19
N GLY A 42 -24.80 -31.47 -11.37
CA GLY A 42 -24.09 -31.38 -12.64
C GLY A 42 -23.12 -30.22 -12.59
N GLU A 43 -21.86 -30.50 -12.89
CA GLU A 43 -20.82 -29.49 -12.98
C GLU A 43 -21.29 -28.34 -13.88
N ALA A 44 -21.09 -27.11 -13.43
CA ALA A 44 -21.53 -25.92 -14.16
C ALA A 44 -20.97 -25.94 -15.58
N ALA A 45 -21.79 -25.52 -16.56
CA ALA A 45 -21.34 -25.43 -17.95
C ALA A 45 -20.06 -24.57 -18.04
N PRO A 46 -19.08 -24.96 -18.89
CA PRO A 46 -17.87 -24.17 -19.05
C PRO A 46 -18.20 -22.75 -19.48
N MET A 47 -17.47 -21.78 -18.92
CA MET A 47 -17.56 -20.37 -19.26
C MET A 47 -16.20 -19.86 -19.71
N VAL A 48 -16.17 -18.94 -20.69
CA VAL A 48 -14.95 -18.18 -21.00
C VAL A 48 -14.79 -17.10 -19.94
N THR A 49 -13.71 -17.17 -19.17
CA THR A 49 -13.43 -16.28 -18.04
C THR A 49 -12.50 -15.13 -18.41
N ALA A 50 -11.66 -15.31 -19.43
CA ALA A 50 -10.77 -14.28 -19.96
C ALA A 50 -10.44 -14.54 -21.43
N VAL A 51 -10.17 -13.47 -22.19
CA VAL A 51 -9.66 -13.53 -23.57
C VAL A 51 -8.54 -12.54 -23.78
N ASN A 52 -7.61 -12.89 -24.66
CA ASN A 52 -6.59 -11.99 -25.18
C ASN A 52 -6.53 -12.12 -26.72
N PRO A 53 -6.64 -11.05 -27.50
CA PRO A 53 -6.91 -9.67 -27.10
C PRO A 53 -8.24 -9.49 -26.39
N SER A 54 -8.30 -8.55 -25.44
CA SER A 54 -9.54 -8.15 -24.78
C SER A 54 -10.56 -7.66 -25.81
N ASN A 55 -11.85 -7.85 -25.52
CA ASN A 55 -12.91 -7.41 -26.41
C ASN A 55 -12.86 -5.89 -26.63
N ASN A 56 -13.01 -5.48 -27.88
CA ASN A 56 -12.89 -4.11 -28.40
C ASN A 56 -11.53 -3.44 -28.18
N ASN A 57 -10.47 -4.21 -27.90
CA ASN A 57 -9.13 -3.65 -27.77
C ASN A 57 -8.66 -3.05 -29.10
N LEU A 58 -8.04 -1.88 -29.04
CA LEU A 58 -7.47 -1.17 -30.19
C LEU A 58 -5.94 -1.22 -30.11
N GLY A 59 -5.27 -1.25 -31.25
CA GLY A 59 -3.81 -1.21 -31.28
C GLY A 59 -3.18 -2.54 -30.86
N VAL A 60 -3.84 -3.66 -31.15
CA VAL A 60 -3.28 -4.99 -30.87
C VAL A 60 -2.17 -5.32 -31.88
N PRO A 61 -0.98 -5.75 -31.45
CA PRO A 61 0.11 -6.04 -32.38
C PRO A 61 -0.22 -7.13 -33.42
N THR A 62 0.30 -6.98 -34.64
CA THR A 62 -0.07 -7.86 -35.78
C THR A 62 0.42 -9.30 -35.65
N ASN A 63 1.39 -9.60 -34.80
CA ASN A 63 1.91 -10.94 -34.52
C ASN A 63 1.29 -11.60 -33.27
N THR A 64 0.23 -11.03 -32.69
CA THR A 64 -0.42 -11.54 -31.48
C THR A 64 -1.14 -12.87 -31.73
N LYS A 65 -0.81 -13.89 -30.93
CA LYS A 65 -1.63 -15.10 -30.75
C LYS A 65 -2.90 -14.78 -29.95
N VAL A 66 -3.98 -15.47 -30.25
CA VAL A 66 -5.29 -15.25 -29.61
C VAL A 66 -5.52 -16.31 -28.55
N SER A 67 -5.88 -15.95 -27.32
CA SER A 67 -6.13 -16.90 -26.24
C SER A 67 -7.50 -16.73 -25.58
N ALA A 68 -8.01 -17.84 -25.02
CA ALA A 68 -9.22 -17.88 -24.22
C ALA A 68 -9.03 -18.82 -23.02
N THR A 69 -9.35 -18.33 -21.83
CA THR A 69 -9.29 -19.08 -20.56
C THR A 69 -10.71 -19.51 -20.16
N PHE A 70 -10.85 -20.72 -19.64
CA PHE A 70 -12.15 -21.30 -19.26
C PHE A 70 -12.30 -21.43 -17.74
N SER A 71 -13.54 -21.55 -17.26
CA SER A 71 -13.85 -21.77 -15.84
C SER A 71 -13.52 -23.18 -15.34
N VAL A 72 -13.35 -24.14 -16.25
CA VAL A 72 -13.08 -25.56 -15.99
C VAL A 72 -12.15 -26.11 -17.07
N GLU A 73 -11.61 -27.31 -16.84
CA GLU A 73 -10.86 -28.03 -17.87
C GLU A 73 -11.76 -28.46 -19.04
N MET A 74 -11.24 -28.25 -20.25
CA MET A 74 -11.90 -28.51 -21.52
C MET A 74 -11.36 -29.80 -22.13
N ASP A 75 -12.19 -30.51 -22.89
CA ASP A 75 -11.74 -31.61 -23.74
C ASP A 75 -10.91 -31.03 -24.90
N PRO A 76 -9.58 -31.28 -24.95
CA PRO A 76 -8.72 -30.72 -25.97
C PRO A 76 -9.10 -31.14 -27.39
N LEU A 77 -9.78 -32.29 -27.57
CA LEU A 77 -10.23 -32.76 -28.88
C LEU A 77 -11.36 -31.89 -29.45
N THR A 78 -12.14 -31.26 -28.57
CA THR A 78 -13.23 -30.37 -28.95
C THR A 78 -12.76 -28.94 -29.18
N LEU A 79 -11.52 -28.59 -28.84
CA LEU A 79 -10.90 -27.28 -29.09
C LEU A 79 -10.00 -27.34 -30.33
N ASN A 80 -10.60 -27.12 -31.50
CA ASN A 80 -9.94 -27.26 -32.78
C ASN A 80 -10.35 -26.13 -33.74
N ALA A 81 -9.87 -26.17 -34.98
CA ALA A 81 -10.09 -25.12 -35.98
C ALA A 81 -11.56 -24.90 -36.41
N SER A 82 -12.50 -25.72 -35.93
CA SER A 82 -13.95 -25.53 -36.13
C SER A 82 -14.63 -24.89 -34.93
N THR A 83 -14.06 -25.01 -33.73
CA THR A 83 -14.65 -24.52 -32.49
C THR A 83 -13.96 -23.29 -31.95
N PHE A 84 -12.66 -23.08 -32.23
CA PHE A 84 -11.95 -21.83 -32.00
C PHE A 84 -11.55 -21.24 -33.35
N THR A 85 -12.29 -20.21 -33.78
CA THR A 85 -12.13 -19.61 -35.11
C THR A 85 -11.73 -18.14 -35.00
N LEU A 86 -10.97 -17.67 -36.00
CA LEU A 86 -10.58 -16.28 -36.18
C LEU A 86 -11.00 -15.82 -37.58
N GLN A 87 -11.61 -14.65 -37.69
CA GLN A 87 -12.13 -14.10 -38.93
C GLN A 87 -11.75 -12.63 -39.13
N GLN A 88 -11.50 -12.24 -40.38
CA GLN A 88 -11.40 -10.86 -40.86
C GLN A 88 -12.64 -10.57 -41.70
N GLY A 89 -13.62 -9.86 -41.12
CA GLY A 89 -14.95 -9.77 -41.75
C GLY A 89 -15.53 -11.17 -41.97
N ALA A 90 -15.80 -11.57 -43.22
CA ALA A 90 -16.28 -12.90 -43.57
C ALA A 90 -15.16 -13.93 -43.87
N THR A 91 -13.90 -13.49 -43.94
CA THR A 91 -12.77 -14.35 -44.34
C THR A 91 -12.18 -15.05 -43.13
N LYS A 92 -12.08 -16.39 -43.17
CA LYS A 92 -11.41 -17.17 -42.12
C LYS A 92 -9.90 -16.94 -42.15
N VAL A 93 -9.31 -16.64 -41.00
CA VAL A 93 -7.85 -16.59 -40.81
C VAL A 93 -7.35 -18.01 -40.52
N PRO A 94 -6.39 -18.53 -41.31
CA PRO A 94 -5.78 -19.83 -41.02
C PRO A 94 -4.90 -19.76 -39.77
N GLY A 95 -4.92 -20.83 -38.98
CA GLY A 95 -4.14 -20.96 -37.75
C GLY A 95 -4.31 -22.33 -37.12
N THR A 96 -3.55 -22.56 -36.06
CA THR A 96 -3.59 -23.78 -35.25
C THR A 96 -4.09 -23.47 -33.85
N THR A 97 -4.84 -24.40 -33.26
CA THR A 97 -5.29 -24.30 -31.86
C THR A 97 -4.45 -25.25 -31.01
N SER A 98 -4.03 -24.77 -29.85
CA SER A 98 -3.35 -25.55 -28.81
C SER A 98 -4.02 -25.28 -27.47
N TYR A 99 -3.88 -26.19 -26.52
CA TYR A 99 -4.53 -26.13 -25.22
C TYR A 99 -3.58 -26.56 -24.11
N SER A 100 -3.53 -25.81 -23.01
CA SER A 100 -2.72 -26.13 -21.82
C SER A 100 -3.41 -25.61 -20.56
N GLY A 101 -3.49 -26.47 -19.54
CA GLY A 101 -4.24 -26.18 -18.31
C GLY A 101 -5.70 -25.91 -18.64
N ILE A 102 -6.15 -24.66 -18.43
CA ILE A 102 -7.50 -24.19 -18.75
C ILE A 102 -7.53 -23.15 -19.89
N THR A 103 -6.46 -23.04 -20.67
CA THR A 103 -6.31 -21.97 -21.67
C THR A 103 -6.06 -22.53 -23.07
N ALA A 104 -6.90 -22.12 -24.03
CA ALA A 104 -6.70 -22.37 -25.44
C ALA A 104 -5.98 -21.20 -26.10
N VAL A 105 -5.07 -21.50 -27.04
CA VAL A 105 -4.32 -20.52 -27.82
C VAL A 105 -4.48 -20.83 -29.31
N PHE A 106 -5.04 -19.90 -30.06
CA PHE A 106 -5.06 -19.90 -31.52
C PHE A 106 -3.86 -19.12 -32.05
N THR A 107 -3.00 -19.79 -32.82
CA THR A 107 -1.82 -19.21 -33.46
C THR A 107 -2.12 -19.01 -34.95
N PRO A 108 -2.29 -17.76 -35.43
CA PRO A 108 -2.40 -17.47 -36.86
C PRO A 108 -1.17 -18.00 -37.61
N THR A 109 -1.35 -18.54 -38.81
CA THR A 109 -0.20 -19.05 -39.61
C THR A 109 0.72 -17.95 -40.14
N GLY A 110 0.27 -16.69 -40.12
CA GLY A 110 1.04 -15.52 -40.50
C GLY A 110 0.58 -14.29 -39.72
N ALA A 111 1.34 -13.20 -39.83
CA ALA A 111 0.98 -11.93 -39.21
C ALA A 111 -0.39 -11.45 -39.70
N LEU A 112 -1.18 -10.93 -38.78
CA LEU A 112 -2.46 -10.29 -39.07
C LEU A 112 -2.23 -8.99 -39.84
N ALA A 113 -3.21 -8.59 -40.65
CA ALA A 113 -3.18 -7.31 -41.35
C ALA A 113 -3.23 -6.15 -40.32
N SER A 114 -2.56 -5.04 -40.62
CA SER A 114 -2.52 -3.86 -39.76
C SER A 114 -3.84 -3.08 -39.81
N ASN A 115 -4.14 -2.34 -38.74
CA ASN A 115 -5.33 -1.48 -38.61
C ASN A 115 -6.65 -2.18 -39.02
N THR A 116 -6.75 -3.46 -38.72
CA THR A 116 -7.82 -4.35 -39.20
C THR A 116 -8.56 -4.95 -38.02
N THR A 117 -9.89 -4.93 -38.10
CA THR A 117 -10.73 -5.59 -37.10
C THR A 117 -10.83 -7.09 -37.36
N TYR A 118 -10.54 -7.87 -36.33
CA TYR A 118 -10.70 -9.32 -36.31
C TYR A 118 -11.75 -9.73 -35.28
N THR A 119 -12.44 -10.82 -35.57
CA THR A 119 -13.43 -11.43 -34.69
C THR A 119 -13.01 -12.87 -34.41
N ALA A 120 -12.86 -13.21 -33.13
CA ALA A 120 -12.70 -14.58 -32.70
C ALA A 120 -14.02 -15.14 -32.16
N THR A 121 -14.18 -16.44 -32.30
CA THR A 121 -15.36 -17.15 -31.79
C THR A 121 -14.95 -18.49 -31.21
N ILE A 122 -15.38 -18.73 -29.97
CA ILE A 122 -15.46 -20.07 -29.40
C ILE A 122 -16.90 -20.55 -29.48
N THR A 123 -17.14 -21.63 -30.21
CA THR A 123 -18.48 -22.13 -30.46
C THR A 123 -18.97 -23.03 -29.34
N THR A 124 -20.29 -23.27 -29.30
CA THR A 124 -20.90 -24.30 -28.43
C THR A 124 -20.43 -25.74 -28.73
N GLY A 125 -19.60 -25.95 -29.76
CA GLY A 125 -18.94 -27.22 -30.01
C GLY A 125 -17.79 -27.53 -29.04
N ALA A 126 -17.23 -26.52 -28.36
CA ALA A 126 -16.21 -26.73 -27.33
C ALA A 126 -16.86 -27.21 -26.02
N LYS A 127 -16.30 -28.28 -25.45
CA LYS A 127 -16.86 -29.00 -24.29
C LYS A 127 -15.83 -29.17 -23.17
N SER A 128 -16.33 -29.26 -21.94
CA SER A 128 -15.56 -29.74 -20.78
C SER A 128 -15.15 -31.21 -20.93
N LEU A 129 -14.23 -31.69 -20.10
CA LEU A 129 -13.87 -33.11 -20.02
C LEU A 129 -15.08 -34.03 -19.72
N HIS A 130 -16.09 -33.50 -19.04
CA HIS A 130 -17.35 -34.20 -18.75
C HIS A 130 -18.41 -34.04 -19.85
N GLY A 131 -18.06 -33.42 -20.99
CA GLY A 131 -18.93 -33.31 -22.16
C GLY A 131 -19.93 -32.14 -22.15
N ASN A 132 -19.96 -31.31 -21.11
CA ASN A 132 -20.81 -30.11 -21.06
C ASN A 132 -20.29 -29.06 -22.05
N ALA A 133 -21.16 -28.56 -22.92
CA ALA A 133 -20.86 -27.51 -23.90
C ALA A 133 -20.93 -26.10 -23.30
N LEU A 134 -20.28 -25.13 -23.95
CA LEU A 134 -20.57 -23.71 -23.72
C LEU A 134 -22.06 -23.42 -23.93
N ALA A 135 -22.66 -22.60 -23.05
CA ALA A 135 -24.08 -22.26 -23.13
C ALA A 135 -24.45 -21.46 -24.39
N ALA A 136 -23.51 -20.65 -24.90
CA ALA A 136 -23.64 -19.89 -26.14
C ALA A 136 -22.26 -19.71 -26.78
N ASN A 137 -22.22 -19.35 -28.07
CA ASN A 137 -20.98 -18.94 -28.70
C ASN A 137 -20.41 -17.72 -27.98
N TYR A 138 -19.13 -17.79 -27.63
CA TYR A 138 -18.41 -16.64 -27.10
C TYR A 138 -17.72 -15.90 -28.26
N VAL A 139 -18.15 -14.68 -28.53
CA VAL A 139 -17.68 -13.86 -29.66
C VAL A 139 -17.06 -12.59 -29.13
N TRP A 140 -15.87 -12.25 -29.63
CA TRP A 140 -15.20 -10.99 -29.30
C TRP A 140 -14.39 -10.49 -30.49
N SER A 141 -14.17 -9.19 -30.53
CA SER A 141 -13.45 -8.51 -31.61
C SER A 141 -12.38 -7.57 -31.07
N TRP A 142 -11.38 -7.27 -31.90
CA TRP A 142 -10.36 -6.27 -31.62
C TRP A 142 -9.82 -5.69 -32.93
N THR A 143 -9.09 -4.58 -32.85
CA THR A 143 -8.46 -3.95 -34.01
C THR A 143 -6.94 -3.95 -33.85
N THR A 144 -6.24 -4.42 -34.88
CA THR A 144 -4.78 -4.49 -34.89
C THR A 144 -4.12 -3.11 -35.00
N ALA A 145 -2.90 -2.99 -34.51
CA ALA A 145 -2.04 -1.83 -34.66
C ALA A 145 -1.43 -1.74 -36.06
N ALA A 146 -0.66 -0.68 -36.29
CA ALA A 146 0.16 -0.51 -37.48
C ALA A 146 1.36 -1.48 -37.53
N ALA A 147 1.86 -1.95 -36.38
CA ALA A 147 3.10 -2.69 -36.26
C ALA A 147 2.95 -3.98 -35.44
N ALA A 148 3.93 -4.88 -35.59
CA ALA A 148 4.13 -6.04 -34.74
C ALA A 148 4.76 -5.64 -33.41
N ASP A 149 4.60 -6.48 -32.39
CA ASP A 149 5.28 -6.34 -31.11
C ASP A 149 6.66 -6.97 -31.20
N THR A 150 7.66 -6.17 -30.86
CA THR A 150 9.06 -6.60 -30.77
C THR A 150 9.62 -6.40 -29.36
N THR A 151 8.76 -6.06 -28.40
CA THR A 151 9.14 -5.79 -27.01
C THR A 151 9.23 -7.11 -26.28
N ALA A 152 10.34 -7.36 -25.58
CA ALA A 152 10.47 -8.54 -24.76
C ALA A 152 9.65 -8.40 -23.47
N PRO A 153 8.98 -9.47 -23.00
CA PRO A 153 8.32 -9.44 -21.70
C PRO A 153 9.36 -9.31 -20.58
N THR A 154 8.97 -8.63 -19.51
CA THR A 154 9.78 -8.46 -18.29
C THR A 154 9.03 -8.96 -17.07
N VAL A 155 9.75 -9.39 -16.04
CA VAL A 155 9.16 -9.74 -14.74
C VAL A 155 8.94 -8.45 -13.94
N THR A 156 7.69 -8.17 -13.58
CA THR A 156 7.30 -6.97 -12.83
C THR A 156 7.16 -7.23 -11.33
N LEU A 157 6.84 -8.47 -10.93
CA LEU A 157 6.68 -8.85 -9.53
C LEU A 157 6.91 -10.36 -9.34
N VAL A 158 7.49 -10.75 -8.20
CA VAL A 158 7.59 -12.14 -7.75
C VAL A 158 7.13 -12.28 -6.30
N THR A 159 6.47 -13.40 -6.00
CA THR A 159 6.16 -13.83 -4.63
C THR A 159 6.61 -15.28 -4.45
N PRO A 160 7.38 -15.62 -3.40
CA PRO A 160 7.93 -14.73 -2.38
C PRO A 160 8.85 -13.65 -2.95
N ALA A 161 8.93 -12.51 -2.26
CA ALA A 161 9.84 -11.44 -2.65
C ALA A 161 11.30 -11.95 -2.62
N ASN A 162 12.12 -11.42 -3.52
CA ASN A 162 13.53 -11.80 -3.56
C ASN A 162 14.23 -11.49 -2.22
N ALA A 163 15.05 -12.44 -1.76
CA ALA A 163 15.70 -12.47 -0.46
C ALA A 163 14.77 -12.44 0.77
N ALA A 164 13.46 -12.71 0.60
CA ALA A 164 12.55 -12.82 1.73
C ALA A 164 12.98 -13.93 2.70
N THR A 165 12.76 -13.69 3.99
CA THR A 165 12.96 -14.67 5.06
C THR A 165 11.63 -14.95 5.74
N ASN A 166 11.53 -16.04 6.50
CA ASN A 166 10.31 -16.45 7.21
C ASN A 166 9.10 -16.66 6.28
N VAL A 167 9.32 -17.20 5.08
CA VAL A 167 8.23 -17.54 4.15
C VAL A 167 7.59 -18.88 4.55
N ALA A 168 6.26 -18.95 4.66
CA ALA A 168 5.59 -20.18 5.04
C ALA A 168 5.92 -21.38 4.14
N THR A 169 6.01 -22.58 4.72
CA THR A 169 6.40 -23.82 4.00
C THR A 169 5.39 -24.26 2.93
N ASN A 170 4.10 -23.94 3.09
CA ASN A 170 3.02 -24.25 2.16
C ASN A 170 2.78 -23.14 1.10
N THR A 171 3.69 -22.17 0.96
CA THR A 171 3.57 -21.08 -0.01
C THR A 171 3.71 -21.56 -1.46
N LYS A 172 2.74 -21.19 -2.31
CA LYS A 172 2.87 -21.21 -3.78
C LYS A 172 3.77 -20.07 -4.27
N VAL A 173 4.43 -20.28 -5.40
CA VAL A 173 5.38 -19.31 -5.98
C VAL A 173 4.74 -18.61 -7.16
N SER A 174 4.62 -17.30 -7.16
CA SER A 174 4.02 -16.52 -8.26
C SER A 174 5.00 -15.56 -8.92
N VAL A 175 4.78 -15.31 -10.22
CA VAL A 175 5.49 -14.32 -11.03
C VAL A 175 4.50 -13.57 -11.90
N THR A 176 4.61 -12.25 -11.95
CA THR A 176 3.82 -11.36 -12.80
C THR A 176 4.71 -10.73 -13.87
N PHE A 177 4.22 -10.67 -15.10
CA PHE A 177 4.93 -10.16 -16.25
C PHE A 177 4.42 -8.75 -16.65
N SER A 178 5.17 -8.05 -17.50
CA SER A 178 4.78 -6.75 -18.06
C SER A 178 3.65 -6.84 -19.09
N GLU A 179 3.40 -8.03 -19.59
CA GLU A 179 2.43 -8.32 -20.64
C GLU A 179 1.99 -9.78 -20.59
N ALA A 180 1.04 -10.16 -21.43
CA ALA A 180 0.52 -11.52 -21.45
C ALA A 180 1.50 -12.50 -22.10
N MET A 181 1.86 -13.53 -21.33
CA MET A 181 2.70 -14.64 -21.76
C MET A 181 1.92 -15.65 -22.60
N ASP A 182 2.62 -16.35 -23.49
CA ASP A 182 2.12 -17.58 -24.11
C ASP A 182 2.16 -18.72 -23.08
N PRO A 183 1.00 -19.18 -22.58
CA PRO A 183 0.95 -20.21 -21.54
C PRO A 183 1.58 -21.54 -21.95
N LEU A 184 1.72 -21.82 -23.26
CA LEU A 184 2.40 -23.03 -23.75
C LEU A 184 3.90 -23.00 -23.46
N THR A 185 4.46 -21.81 -23.33
CA THR A 185 5.88 -21.60 -23.00
C THR A 185 6.13 -21.53 -21.50
N LEU A 186 5.09 -21.55 -20.65
CA LEU A 186 5.19 -21.56 -19.19
C LEU A 186 4.99 -22.98 -18.66
N ASN A 187 6.07 -23.75 -18.66
CA ASN A 187 6.06 -25.18 -18.30
C ASN A 187 7.24 -25.51 -17.36
N ALA A 188 7.39 -26.79 -17.00
CA ALA A 188 8.40 -27.25 -16.05
C ALA A 188 9.86 -27.00 -16.47
N SER A 189 10.12 -26.66 -17.74
CA SER A 189 11.46 -26.26 -18.20
C SER A 189 11.72 -24.76 -18.10
N THR A 190 10.66 -23.94 -18.12
CA THR A 190 10.77 -22.49 -18.14
C THR A 190 10.43 -21.83 -16.82
N PHE A 191 9.57 -22.43 -16.00
CA PHE A 191 9.33 -22.03 -14.62
C PHE A 191 9.77 -23.16 -13.69
N THR A 192 10.94 -22.98 -13.08
CA THR A 192 11.57 -24.00 -12.22
C THR A 192 11.67 -23.51 -10.79
N LEU A 193 11.62 -24.44 -9.85
CA LEU A 193 11.90 -24.23 -8.43
C LEU A 193 12.98 -25.22 -7.98
N LYS A 194 14.02 -24.75 -7.28
CA LYS A 194 15.12 -25.59 -6.80
C LYS A 194 15.47 -25.35 -5.34
N GLN A 195 15.87 -26.42 -4.67
CA GLN A 195 16.59 -26.41 -3.39
C GLN A 195 18.05 -26.72 -3.67
N GLY A 196 18.91 -25.69 -3.70
CA GLY A 196 20.28 -25.86 -4.19
C GLY A 196 20.29 -26.41 -5.62
N ALA A 197 20.84 -27.61 -5.82
CA ALA A 197 20.87 -28.28 -7.12
C ALA A 197 19.60 -29.11 -7.43
N THR A 198 18.78 -29.43 -6.42
CA THR A 198 17.64 -30.34 -6.52
C THR A 198 16.40 -29.61 -7.03
N THR A 199 15.76 -30.11 -8.09
CA THR A 199 14.48 -29.58 -8.58
C THR A 199 13.34 -29.99 -7.66
N VAL A 200 12.49 -29.02 -7.30
CA VAL A 200 11.25 -29.24 -6.56
C VAL A 200 10.14 -29.56 -7.57
N PRO A 201 9.44 -30.70 -7.44
CA PRO A 201 8.31 -31.03 -8.30
C PRO A 201 7.10 -30.15 -8.00
N GLY A 202 6.42 -29.70 -9.06
CA GLY A 202 5.24 -28.85 -8.98
C GLY A 202 4.57 -28.66 -10.33
N THR A 203 3.43 -28.00 -10.32
CA THR A 203 2.65 -27.67 -11.52
C THR A 203 2.58 -26.17 -11.71
N THR A 204 2.59 -25.71 -12.96
CA THR A 204 2.42 -24.30 -13.30
C THR A 204 1.00 -24.04 -13.79
N SER A 205 0.39 -23.01 -13.23
CA SER A 205 -0.87 -22.42 -13.70
C SER A 205 -0.60 -20.98 -14.17
N TYR A 206 -1.43 -20.47 -15.07
CA TYR A 206 -1.27 -19.13 -15.61
C TYR A 206 -2.64 -18.49 -15.85
N SER A 207 -2.79 -17.24 -15.40
CA SER A 207 -4.02 -16.44 -15.61
C SER A 207 -3.66 -14.96 -15.74
N GLY A 208 -4.29 -14.29 -16.70
CA GLY A 208 -4.02 -12.87 -16.98
C GLY A 208 -2.58 -12.64 -17.43
N VAL A 209 -1.76 -12.10 -16.52
CA VAL A 209 -0.31 -11.82 -16.68
C VAL A 209 0.52 -12.49 -15.58
N THR A 210 -0.06 -13.41 -14.82
CA THR A 210 0.57 -14.01 -13.63
C THR A 210 0.62 -15.53 -13.75
N ALA A 211 1.81 -16.10 -13.57
CA ALA A 211 2.01 -17.54 -13.44
C ALA A 211 2.19 -17.92 -11.97
N VAL A 212 1.63 -19.06 -11.56
CA VAL A 212 1.77 -19.62 -10.22
C VAL A 212 2.28 -21.04 -10.32
N PHE A 213 3.45 -21.30 -9.75
CA PHE A 213 4.01 -22.62 -9.52
C PHE A 213 3.53 -23.15 -8.17
N ILE A 214 2.91 -24.33 -8.21
CA ILE A 214 2.31 -25.01 -7.06
C ILE A 214 3.19 -26.22 -6.76
N PRO A 215 4.00 -26.19 -5.69
CA PRO A 215 4.76 -27.37 -5.25
C PRO A 215 3.82 -28.55 -4.98
N THR A 216 4.25 -29.77 -5.33
CA THR A 216 3.46 -31.00 -5.07
C THR A 216 3.40 -31.37 -3.58
N SER A 217 4.32 -30.86 -2.77
CA SER A 217 4.34 -30.98 -1.32
C SER A 217 4.82 -29.67 -0.70
N ASP A 218 4.50 -29.46 0.58
CA ASP A 218 5.07 -28.37 1.36
C ASP A 218 6.61 -28.36 1.25
N LEU A 219 7.16 -27.16 1.18
CA LEU A 219 8.59 -26.91 1.15
C LEU A 219 9.21 -27.24 2.52
N ALA A 220 10.48 -27.63 2.54
CA ALA A 220 11.20 -27.88 3.78
C ALA A 220 11.36 -26.57 4.58
N SER A 221 11.28 -26.66 5.90
CA SER A 221 11.47 -25.52 6.82
C SER A 221 12.91 -24.99 6.80
N ASN A 222 13.10 -23.70 7.11
CA ASN A 222 14.42 -23.05 7.24
C ASN A 222 15.36 -23.31 6.06
N THR A 223 14.79 -23.38 4.86
CA THR A 223 15.49 -23.82 3.64
C THR A 223 15.42 -22.73 2.59
N THR A 224 16.56 -22.47 1.94
CA THR A 224 16.63 -21.53 0.82
C THR A 224 16.20 -22.22 -0.47
N TYR A 225 15.24 -21.61 -1.16
CA TYR A 225 14.78 -22.02 -2.48
C TYR A 225 15.08 -20.93 -3.50
N THR A 226 15.33 -21.35 -4.74
CA THR A 226 15.53 -20.47 -5.89
C THR A 226 14.52 -20.83 -6.96
N ALA A 227 13.68 -19.88 -7.36
CA ALA A 227 12.85 -20.00 -8.54
C ALA A 227 13.52 -19.34 -9.74
N THR A 228 13.20 -19.81 -10.94
CA THR A 228 13.73 -19.24 -12.18
C THR A 228 12.69 -19.27 -13.29
N ILE A 229 12.47 -18.11 -13.92
CA ILE A 229 11.87 -18.00 -15.24
C ILE A 229 12.98 -17.90 -16.27
N THR A 230 13.06 -18.87 -17.18
CA THR A 230 14.11 -18.89 -18.21
C THR A 230 13.79 -17.94 -19.37
N SER A 231 14.81 -17.54 -20.12
CA SER A 231 14.69 -16.80 -21.38
C SER A 231 13.96 -17.56 -22.50
N SER A 232 13.55 -18.82 -22.26
CA SER A 232 12.72 -19.56 -23.23
C SER A 232 11.21 -19.32 -23.07
N ALA A 233 10.77 -18.68 -21.98
CA ALA A 233 9.38 -18.22 -21.86
C ALA A 233 9.15 -17.02 -22.78
N LYS A 234 8.00 -17.01 -23.47
CA LYS A 234 7.66 -16.03 -24.50
C LYS A 234 6.29 -15.41 -24.29
N ASP A 235 6.11 -14.22 -24.82
CA ASP A 235 4.80 -13.59 -24.95
C ASP A 235 3.96 -14.19 -26.10
N LEU A 236 2.72 -13.70 -26.24
CA LEU A 236 1.83 -14.09 -27.35
C LEU A 236 2.29 -13.57 -28.72
N ALA A 237 3.21 -12.61 -28.77
CA ALA A 237 3.88 -12.10 -29.96
C ALA A 237 5.15 -12.91 -30.32
N SER A 238 5.50 -13.91 -29.51
CA SER A 238 6.68 -14.77 -29.59
C SER A 238 8.02 -14.10 -29.25
N ASN A 239 8.02 -12.94 -28.59
CA ASN A 239 9.24 -12.38 -28.01
C ASN A 239 9.58 -13.12 -26.71
N ALA A 240 10.86 -13.42 -26.54
CA ALA A 240 11.39 -14.13 -25.37
C ALA A 240 11.82 -13.15 -24.27
N LEU A 241 11.79 -13.59 -23.00
CA LEU A 241 12.51 -12.86 -21.96
C LEU A 241 13.97 -12.66 -22.36
N THR A 242 14.49 -11.44 -22.18
CA THR A 242 15.86 -11.09 -22.59
C THR A 242 16.93 -11.91 -21.85
N ALA A 243 16.67 -12.30 -20.61
CA ALA A 243 17.55 -13.12 -19.78
C ALA A 243 16.74 -13.99 -18.82
N ASN A 244 17.39 -15.01 -18.24
CA ASN A 244 16.80 -15.74 -17.13
C ASN A 244 16.57 -14.79 -15.94
N TYR A 245 15.39 -14.88 -15.34
CA TYR A 245 15.05 -14.19 -14.11
C TYR A 245 15.04 -15.19 -12.96
N ALA A 246 16.01 -15.09 -12.05
CA ALA A 246 16.13 -15.97 -10.88
C ALA A 246 16.01 -15.15 -9.60
N TRP A 247 15.30 -15.68 -8.61
CA TRP A 247 15.12 -15.09 -7.29
C TRP A 247 15.09 -16.18 -6.23
N SER A 248 15.46 -15.82 -5.00
CA SER A 248 15.52 -16.76 -3.89
C SER A 248 14.84 -16.23 -2.64
N TRP A 249 14.46 -17.13 -1.74
CA TRP A 249 13.91 -16.82 -0.42
C TRP A 249 14.23 -17.97 0.55
N THR A 250 14.03 -17.72 1.84
CA THR A 250 14.21 -18.73 2.90
C THR A 250 12.89 -18.97 3.62
N THR A 251 12.50 -20.24 3.72
CA THR A 251 11.27 -20.67 4.39
C THR A 251 11.36 -20.50 5.92
N ALA A 252 10.20 -20.31 6.56
CA ALA A 252 10.01 -20.29 8.00
C ALA A 252 10.10 -21.69 8.61
N ALA A 253 9.92 -21.77 9.92
CA ALA A 253 9.83 -23.02 10.66
C ALA A 253 8.48 -23.75 10.46
N ALA A 254 7.41 -23.05 10.06
CA ALA A 254 6.05 -23.58 10.00
C ALA A 254 5.30 -23.12 8.74
N ALA A 255 4.21 -23.85 8.45
CA ALA A 255 3.21 -23.48 7.47
C ALA A 255 2.35 -22.31 7.96
N ASP A 256 1.78 -21.55 7.03
CA ASP A 256 0.76 -20.56 7.35
C ASP A 256 -0.61 -21.22 7.46
N THR A 257 -1.35 -20.82 8.49
CA THR A 257 -2.72 -21.25 8.76
C THR A 257 -3.63 -20.05 9.05
N THR A 258 -3.12 -18.84 8.88
CA THR A 258 -3.82 -17.60 9.15
C THR A 258 -4.68 -17.25 7.95
N ALA A 259 -5.97 -17.00 8.18
CA ALA A 259 -6.84 -16.55 7.10
C ALA A 259 -6.48 -15.10 6.69
N PRO A 260 -6.49 -14.78 5.38
CA PRO A 260 -6.30 -13.42 4.92
C PRO A 260 -7.44 -12.51 5.43
N THR A 261 -7.14 -11.23 5.59
CA THR A 261 -8.11 -10.19 5.95
C THR A 261 -8.11 -9.06 4.94
N ILE A 262 -9.21 -8.31 4.84
CA ILE A 262 -9.28 -7.11 4.00
C ILE A 262 -8.90 -5.90 4.84
N THR A 263 -7.88 -5.17 4.39
CA THR A 263 -7.32 -4.01 5.08
C THR A 263 -7.85 -2.69 4.53
N LEU A 264 -8.25 -2.65 3.26
CA LEU A 264 -8.79 -1.46 2.61
C LEU A 264 -9.72 -1.83 1.44
N VAL A 265 -10.77 -1.04 1.25
CA VAL A 265 -11.62 -1.09 0.04
C VAL A 265 -11.83 0.30 -0.53
N ASN A 266 -11.91 0.39 -1.85
CA ASN A 266 -12.37 1.57 -2.57
C ASN A 266 -13.43 1.16 -3.62
N PRO A 267 -14.58 1.83 -3.72
CA PRO A 267 -15.04 2.91 -2.86
C PRO A 267 -15.17 2.50 -1.40
N ALA A 268 -14.97 3.45 -0.47
CA ALA A 268 -15.12 3.18 0.95
C ALA A 268 -16.56 2.76 1.27
N ASN A 269 -16.74 1.92 2.30
CA ASN A 269 -18.07 1.48 2.71
C ASN A 269 -18.93 2.69 3.11
N ALA A 270 -20.19 2.69 2.65
CA ALA A 270 -21.16 3.76 2.77
C ALA A 270 -20.75 5.10 2.11
N ALA A 271 -19.76 5.11 1.21
CA ALA A 271 -19.42 6.31 0.46
C ALA A 271 -20.59 6.77 -0.41
N THR A 272 -20.77 8.08 -0.50
CA THR A 272 -21.73 8.74 -1.39
C THR A 272 -21.00 9.58 -2.42
N ASN A 273 -21.66 9.92 -3.53
CA ASN A 273 -21.07 10.73 -4.61
C ASN A 273 -19.81 10.11 -5.23
N VAL A 274 -19.80 8.78 -5.37
CA VAL A 274 -18.71 8.06 -6.05
C VAL A 274 -18.86 8.23 -7.55
N ALA A 275 -17.81 8.69 -8.25
CA ALA A 275 -17.90 8.89 -9.70
C ALA A 275 -18.27 7.61 -10.46
N ILE A 276 -19.06 7.76 -11.53
CA ILE A 276 -19.62 6.62 -12.29
C ILE A 276 -18.57 5.76 -13.00
N ASN A 277 -17.40 6.32 -13.33
CA ASN A 277 -16.28 5.63 -13.97
C ASN A 277 -15.27 5.04 -12.96
N THR A 278 -15.61 4.98 -11.66
CA THR A 278 -14.72 4.47 -10.62
C THR A 278 -14.59 2.95 -10.68
N LYS A 279 -13.35 2.45 -10.72
CA LYS A 279 -13.02 1.03 -10.47
C LYS A 279 -13.13 0.67 -9.00
N VAL A 280 -13.41 -0.60 -8.72
CA VAL A 280 -13.50 -1.13 -7.36
C VAL A 280 -12.16 -1.79 -7.00
N SER A 281 -11.53 -1.41 -5.89
CA SER A 281 -10.30 -2.03 -5.40
C SER A 281 -10.44 -2.58 -3.98
N VAL A 282 -9.69 -3.64 -3.69
CA VAL A 282 -9.59 -4.28 -2.39
C VAL A 282 -8.14 -4.64 -2.08
N THR A 283 -7.66 -4.25 -0.91
CA THR A 283 -6.33 -4.58 -0.40
C THR A 283 -6.44 -5.62 0.71
N PHE A 284 -5.65 -6.67 0.62
CA PHE A 284 -5.60 -7.78 1.58
C PHE A 284 -4.44 -7.59 2.58
N SER A 285 -4.44 -8.34 3.68
CA SER A 285 -3.34 -8.37 4.66
C SER A 285 -2.08 -9.05 4.14
N GLU A 286 -2.21 -9.85 3.08
CA GLU A 286 -1.16 -10.69 2.53
C GLU A 286 -1.39 -11.00 1.04
N ALA A 287 -0.47 -11.73 0.43
CA ALA A 287 -0.54 -12.09 -0.98
C ALA A 287 -1.59 -13.19 -1.23
N MET A 288 -2.59 -12.85 -2.04
CA MET A 288 -3.64 -13.74 -2.48
C MET A 288 -3.20 -14.64 -3.65
N ASP A 289 -3.81 -15.83 -3.76
CA ASP A 289 -3.73 -16.67 -4.95
C ASP A 289 -4.56 -16.03 -6.08
N PRO A 290 -3.92 -15.49 -7.14
CA PRO A 290 -4.62 -14.78 -8.21
C PRO A 290 -5.64 -15.64 -8.95
N LEU A 291 -5.48 -16.97 -8.96
CA LEU A 291 -6.42 -17.89 -9.60
C LEU A 291 -7.77 -17.92 -8.88
N THR A 292 -7.75 -17.64 -7.57
CA THR A 292 -8.95 -17.57 -6.76
C THR A 292 -9.63 -16.20 -6.84
N LEU A 293 -8.93 -15.18 -7.34
CA LEU A 293 -9.43 -13.80 -7.50
C LEU A 293 -10.07 -13.60 -8.88
N ASN A 294 -11.22 -14.23 -9.07
CA ASN A 294 -11.99 -14.21 -10.32
C ASN A 294 -13.42 -13.67 -10.09
N THR A 295 -14.23 -13.64 -11.15
CA THR A 295 -15.61 -13.12 -11.13
C THR A 295 -16.59 -13.93 -10.27
N ALA A 296 -16.21 -15.11 -9.76
CA ALA A 296 -16.99 -15.83 -8.76
C ALA A 296 -16.62 -15.40 -7.32
N SER A 297 -15.37 -15.01 -7.10
CA SER A 297 -14.88 -14.55 -5.79
C SER A 297 -15.06 -13.04 -5.55
N ILE A 298 -15.04 -12.24 -6.62
CA ILE A 298 -15.18 -10.78 -6.59
C ILE A 298 -16.39 -10.43 -7.44
N THR A 299 -17.47 -10.00 -6.79
CA THR A 299 -18.70 -9.63 -7.48
C THR A 299 -19.07 -8.19 -7.20
N LEU A 300 -19.58 -7.51 -8.23
CA LEU A 300 -20.20 -6.19 -8.14
C LEU A 300 -21.68 -6.32 -8.51
N LYS A 301 -22.58 -5.74 -7.72
CA LYS A 301 -24.03 -5.84 -7.92
C LYS A 301 -24.75 -4.50 -7.82
N GLN A 302 -25.77 -4.34 -8.64
CA GLN A 302 -26.82 -3.33 -8.52
C GLN A 302 -28.10 -4.03 -8.06
N GLY A 303 -28.42 -3.95 -6.76
CA GLY A 303 -29.48 -4.79 -6.18
C GLY A 303 -29.17 -6.28 -6.39
N ALA A 304 -30.03 -7.00 -7.12
CA ALA A 304 -29.83 -8.41 -7.45
C ALA A 304 -28.99 -8.64 -8.72
N THR A 305 -28.79 -7.61 -9.55
CA THR A 305 -28.13 -7.75 -10.86
C THR A 305 -26.62 -7.71 -10.70
N VAL A 306 -25.92 -8.73 -11.22
CA VAL A 306 -24.45 -8.74 -11.30
C VAL A 306 -23.98 -7.82 -12.42
N ILE A 307 -23.01 -6.97 -12.12
CA ILE A 307 -22.35 -6.09 -13.07
C ILE A 307 -21.14 -6.81 -13.66
N SER A 308 -21.08 -6.89 -14.98
CA SER A 308 -19.94 -7.47 -15.69
C SER A 308 -18.71 -6.57 -15.57
N GLY A 309 -17.55 -7.22 -15.50
CA GLY A 309 -16.26 -6.54 -15.42
C GLY A 309 -15.12 -7.54 -15.44
N THR A 310 -13.91 -7.02 -15.37
CA THR A 310 -12.67 -7.81 -15.31
C THR A 310 -11.98 -7.59 -13.97
N THR A 311 -11.29 -8.63 -13.48
CA THR A 311 -10.47 -8.54 -12.27
C THR A 311 -9.01 -8.58 -12.64
N SER A 312 -8.23 -7.77 -11.96
CA SER A 312 -6.78 -7.70 -12.07
C SER A 312 -6.18 -7.67 -10.67
N TYR A 313 -4.99 -8.22 -10.49
CA TYR A 313 -4.35 -8.36 -9.18
C TYR A 313 -2.86 -8.06 -9.26
N SER A 314 -2.34 -7.31 -8.30
CA SER A 314 -0.90 -7.06 -8.15
C SER A 314 -0.55 -6.78 -6.69
N GLY A 315 0.60 -7.32 -6.25
CA GLY A 315 1.06 -7.19 -4.87
C GLY A 315 0.09 -7.87 -3.91
N VAL A 316 -0.71 -7.07 -3.22
CA VAL A 316 -1.77 -7.48 -2.28
C VAL A 316 -3.11 -6.82 -2.60
N THR A 317 -3.27 -6.25 -3.80
CA THR A 317 -4.47 -5.49 -4.19
C THR A 317 -5.10 -6.05 -5.45
N ALA A 318 -6.40 -6.34 -5.37
CA ALA A 318 -7.22 -6.66 -6.53
C ALA A 318 -8.02 -5.42 -6.96
N VAL A 319 -8.19 -5.25 -8.27
CA VAL A 319 -9.01 -4.21 -8.89
C VAL A 319 -9.99 -4.85 -9.85
N PHE A 320 -11.28 -4.63 -9.59
CA PHE A 320 -12.39 -4.96 -10.48
C PHE A 320 -12.74 -3.72 -11.33
N THR A 321 -12.65 -3.87 -12.64
CA THR A 321 -12.99 -2.83 -13.63
C THR A 321 -14.34 -3.19 -14.28
N PRO A 322 -15.41 -2.43 -13.99
CA PRO A 322 -16.69 -2.59 -14.67
C PRO A 322 -16.53 -2.47 -16.20
N THR A 323 -17.29 -3.24 -16.97
CA THR A 323 -17.25 -3.17 -18.44
C THR A 323 -17.74 -1.84 -18.99
N TYR A 324 -18.67 -1.20 -18.27
CA TYR A 324 -19.25 0.10 -18.59
C TYR A 324 -19.27 0.97 -17.33
N ASP A 325 -19.34 2.28 -17.51
CA ASP A 325 -19.60 3.21 -16.41
C ASP A 325 -20.86 2.79 -15.65
N LEU A 326 -20.78 2.92 -14.32
CA LEU A 326 -21.89 2.62 -13.43
C LEU A 326 -23.05 3.61 -13.65
N ALA A 327 -24.28 3.18 -13.36
CA ALA A 327 -25.44 4.07 -13.43
C ALA A 327 -25.30 5.20 -12.40
N ASN A 328 -25.79 6.40 -12.74
CA ASN A 328 -25.76 7.54 -11.83
C ASN A 328 -26.74 7.38 -10.66
N ASN A 329 -26.45 8.06 -9.53
CA ASN A 329 -27.29 8.07 -8.31
C ASN A 329 -27.79 6.68 -7.87
N THR A 330 -26.97 5.66 -8.07
CA THR A 330 -27.37 4.25 -7.93
C THR A 330 -26.57 3.61 -6.80
N ALA A 331 -27.25 2.80 -5.99
CA ALA A 331 -26.62 2.01 -4.94
C ALA A 331 -26.00 0.74 -5.53
N TYR A 332 -24.74 0.50 -5.17
CA TYR A 332 -24.00 -0.70 -5.53
C TYR A 332 -23.48 -1.41 -4.28
N SER A 333 -23.30 -2.72 -4.42
CA SER A 333 -22.62 -3.56 -3.43
C SER A 333 -21.53 -4.38 -4.09
N ALA A 334 -20.36 -4.46 -3.47
CA ALA A 334 -19.35 -5.43 -3.85
C ALA A 334 -19.20 -6.51 -2.78
N THR A 335 -18.78 -7.69 -3.21
CA THR A 335 -18.57 -8.85 -2.33
C THR A 335 -17.27 -9.55 -2.69
N ILE A 336 -16.41 -9.76 -1.69
CA ILE A 336 -15.33 -10.75 -1.76
C ILE A 336 -15.78 -11.98 -0.98
N THR A 337 -15.85 -13.13 -1.64
CA THR A 337 -16.36 -14.35 -1.00
C THR A 337 -15.25 -15.14 -0.31
N THR A 338 -15.61 -16.12 0.52
CA THR A 338 -14.68 -17.13 1.05
C THR A 338 -14.03 -18.01 -0.03
N GLY A 339 -14.38 -17.83 -1.31
CA GLY A 339 -13.68 -18.42 -2.43
C GLY A 339 -12.29 -17.82 -2.67
N ALA A 340 -12.06 -16.57 -2.23
CA ALA A 340 -10.76 -15.91 -2.30
C ALA A 340 -9.81 -16.51 -1.26
N LYS A 341 -8.65 -16.99 -1.71
CA LYS A 341 -7.65 -17.66 -0.86
C LYS A 341 -6.27 -17.03 -1.01
N ASP A 342 -5.46 -17.13 0.03
CA ASP A 342 -4.04 -16.79 -0.02
C ASP A 342 -3.22 -17.82 -0.83
N LEU A 343 -1.93 -17.53 -1.05
CA LEU A 343 -1.00 -18.43 -1.74
C LEU A 343 -0.73 -19.74 -0.98
N THR A 344 -1.17 -19.85 0.27
CA THR A 344 -1.04 -21.04 1.11
C THR A 344 -2.34 -21.86 1.18
N GLY A 345 -3.43 -21.32 0.62
CA GLY A 345 -4.73 -21.96 0.51
C GLY A 345 -5.74 -21.57 1.60
N ASN A 346 -5.41 -20.67 2.53
CA ASN A 346 -6.39 -20.22 3.53
C ASN A 346 -7.40 -19.29 2.86
N ALA A 347 -8.69 -19.54 3.10
CA ALA A 347 -9.78 -18.71 2.63
C ALA A 347 -10.01 -17.50 3.54
N LEU A 348 -10.62 -16.43 3.01
CA LEU A 348 -11.25 -15.43 3.87
C LEU A 348 -12.18 -16.11 4.89
N ALA A 349 -12.15 -15.64 6.13
CA ALA A 349 -12.94 -16.23 7.22
C ALA A 349 -14.47 -16.11 6.99
N SER A 350 -14.90 -15.07 6.29
CA SER A 350 -16.29 -14.84 5.90
C SER A 350 -16.34 -13.97 4.64
N ASP A 351 -17.47 -14.01 3.93
CA ASP A 351 -17.74 -13.06 2.85
C ASP A 351 -17.66 -11.62 3.38
N TYR A 352 -16.99 -10.75 2.62
CA TYR A 352 -16.89 -9.33 2.92
C TYR A 352 -17.75 -8.54 1.94
N VAL A 353 -18.81 -7.89 2.45
CA VAL A 353 -19.78 -7.13 1.66
C VAL A 353 -19.75 -5.67 2.07
N TRP A 354 -19.69 -4.77 1.10
CA TRP A 354 -19.76 -3.32 1.36
C TRP A 354 -20.55 -2.60 0.27
N TYR A 355 -20.96 -1.36 0.58
CA TYR A 355 -21.93 -0.60 -0.21
C TYR A 355 -21.47 0.82 -0.48
N TRP A 356 -21.93 1.42 -1.58
CA TRP A 356 -21.77 2.85 -1.87
C TRP A 356 -22.86 3.34 -2.83
N THR A 357 -22.96 4.66 -3.01
CA THR A 357 -23.83 5.29 -4.02
C THR A 357 -23.02 6.15 -4.99
N THR A 358 -23.36 6.02 -6.27
CA THR A 358 -22.70 6.78 -7.35
C THR A 358 -23.19 8.23 -7.41
N ALA A 359 -22.34 9.10 -7.94
CA ALA A 359 -22.61 10.50 -8.28
C ALA A 359 -23.42 10.61 -9.59
N THR A 360 -23.66 11.84 -10.03
CA THR A 360 -24.28 12.18 -11.31
C THR A 360 -23.33 12.14 -12.50
N THR A 361 -22.02 12.28 -12.26
CA THR A 361 -21.01 12.48 -13.31
C THR A 361 -19.78 11.60 -13.11
N ALA A 362 -19.02 11.43 -14.20
CA ALA A 362 -17.70 10.83 -14.16
C ALA A 362 -16.69 11.77 -13.48
N ASP A 363 -15.63 11.20 -12.89
CA ASP A 363 -14.48 11.94 -12.41
C ASP A 363 -13.55 12.21 -13.60
N THR A 364 -13.38 13.48 -13.91
CA THR A 364 -12.45 14.01 -14.93
C THR A 364 -11.32 14.81 -14.32
N THR A 365 -11.23 14.85 -12.99
CA THR A 365 -10.19 15.60 -12.29
C THR A 365 -8.87 14.83 -12.39
N VAL A 366 -7.78 15.53 -12.65
CA VAL A 366 -6.47 14.90 -12.81
C VAL A 366 -5.81 14.73 -11.43
N PRO A 367 -5.23 13.55 -11.09
CA PRO A 367 -4.45 13.40 -9.87
C PRO A 367 -3.20 14.26 -9.89
N THR A 368 -2.73 14.66 -8.70
CA THR A 368 -1.48 15.41 -8.52
C THR A 368 -0.63 14.77 -7.43
N VAL A 369 0.69 14.92 -7.52
CA VAL A 369 1.62 14.55 -6.44
C VAL A 369 1.62 15.69 -5.42
N THR A 370 1.27 15.40 -4.18
CA THR A 370 1.14 16.39 -3.09
C THR A 370 2.33 16.41 -2.15
N LEU A 371 3.06 15.29 -2.05
CA LEU A 371 4.24 15.16 -1.21
C LEU A 371 5.18 14.09 -1.77
N VAL A 372 6.49 14.31 -1.69
CA VAL A 372 7.52 13.30 -2.00
C VAL A 372 8.47 13.11 -0.82
N ASN A 373 9.12 11.96 -0.75
CA ASN A 373 10.23 11.68 0.16
C ASN A 373 11.26 10.78 -0.57
N PRO A 374 12.56 11.06 -0.59
CA PRO A 374 13.18 12.30 -0.13
C PRO A 374 12.57 13.52 -0.80
N TRP A 375 12.65 14.66 -0.14
CA TRP A 375 12.18 15.90 -0.75
C TRP A 375 13.03 16.29 -1.95
N ASP A 376 12.44 17.10 -2.82
CA ASP A 376 13.17 17.67 -3.93
C ASP A 376 14.35 18.50 -3.43
N GLU A 377 15.49 18.31 -4.08
CA GLU A 377 16.80 18.90 -3.79
C GLU A 377 17.37 18.57 -2.40
N ALA A 378 16.84 17.58 -1.69
CA ALA A 378 17.40 17.16 -0.41
C ALA A 378 18.87 16.71 -0.56
N THR A 379 19.71 17.02 0.41
CA THR A 379 21.10 16.53 0.48
C THR A 379 21.29 15.62 1.69
N HIS A 380 22.35 14.81 1.68
CA HIS A 380 22.69 13.90 2.79
C HIS A 380 21.60 12.86 3.10
N VAL A 381 20.89 12.42 2.06
CA VAL A 381 19.87 11.37 2.18
C VAL A 381 20.54 10.03 2.47
N ASP A 382 20.01 9.27 3.44
CA ASP A 382 20.53 7.96 3.80
C ASP A 382 20.48 7.01 2.59
N ILE A 383 21.54 6.24 2.37
CA ILE A 383 21.66 5.33 1.22
C ILE A 383 20.63 4.19 1.23
N ASN A 384 20.00 3.88 2.36
CA ASN A 384 18.94 2.90 2.49
C ASN A 384 17.53 3.51 2.40
N THR A 385 17.43 4.81 2.06
CA THR A 385 16.15 5.50 2.01
C THR A 385 15.21 4.89 0.97
N LYS A 386 13.97 4.64 1.40
CA LYS A 386 12.85 4.36 0.50
C LYS A 386 12.32 5.66 -0.09
N VAL A 387 11.99 5.61 -1.38
CA VAL A 387 11.50 6.76 -2.14
C VAL A 387 9.97 6.67 -2.19
N SER A 388 9.24 7.75 -1.96
CA SER A 388 7.78 7.73 -1.92
C SER A 388 7.15 9.00 -2.49
N ALA A 389 5.92 8.86 -2.97
CA ALA A 389 5.08 9.97 -3.42
C ALA A 389 3.65 9.77 -2.92
N THR A 390 3.05 10.84 -2.41
CA THR A 390 1.65 10.90 -2.00
C THR A 390 0.85 11.67 -3.04
N PHE A 391 -0.34 11.18 -3.35
CA PHE A 391 -1.22 11.74 -4.37
C PHE A 391 -2.40 12.48 -3.74
N SER A 392 -3.05 13.35 -4.52
CA SER A 392 -4.24 14.08 -4.10
C SER A 392 -5.49 13.21 -3.94
N LYS A 393 -5.47 11.97 -4.45
CA LYS A 393 -6.56 10.99 -4.37
C LYS A 393 -6.06 9.57 -4.58
N ALA A 394 -6.97 8.60 -4.41
CA ALA A 394 -6.69 7.19 -4.63
C ALA A 394 -6.28 6.93 -6.09
N MET A 395 -5.15 6.25 -6.26
CA MET A 395 -4.55 5.87 -7.52
C MET A 395 -4.95 4.43 -7.86
N ASP A 396 -4.95 4.07 -9.15
CA ASP A 396 -5.02 2.68 -9.58
C ASP A 396 -3.66 2.02 -9.31
N PRO A 397 -3.55 1.11 -8.32
CA PRO A 397 -2.27 0.53 -7.92
C PRO A 397 -1.61 -0.27 -9.04
N LEU A 398 -2.38 -0.77 -10.01
CA LEU A 398 -1.87 -1.51 -11.15
C LEU A 398 -1.11 -0.63 -12.15
N THR A 399 -1.37 0.68 -12.09
CA THR A 399 -0.66 1.67 -12.91
C THR A 399 0.56 2.24 -12.18
N LEU A 400 0.81 1.83 -10.94
CA LEU A 400 1.96 2.22 -10.12
C LEU A 400 2.95 1.04 -10.02
N SER A 401 3.84 0.97 -11.00
CA SER A 401 4.86 -0.07 -11.10
C SER A 401 6.25 0.56 -11.24
N THR A 402 7.29 -0.25 -11.39
CA THR A 402 8.65 0.24 -11.71
C THR A 402 8.75 0.87 -13.09
N ALA A 403 7.74 0.74 -13.95
CA ALA A 403 7.67 1.44 -15.24
C ALA A 403 7.09 2.86 -15.13
N SER A 404 6.20 3.09 -14.17
CA SER A 404 5.58 4.40 -13.94
C SER A 404 6.18 5.17 -12.77
N PHE A 405 6.80 4.49 -11.81
CA PHE A 405 7.58 5.09 -10.73
C PHE A 405 9.03 4.60 -10.85
N THR A 406 9.85 5.39 -11.53
CA THR A 406 11.24 5.04 -11.85
C THR A 406 12.22 5.82 -10.99
N LEU A 407 13.36 5.23 -10.70
CA LEU A 407 14.49 5.89 -10.05
C LEU A 407 15.74 5.75 -10.93
N ILE A 408 16.41 6.86 -11.21
CA ILE A 408 17.70 6.90 -11.91
C ILE A 408 18.71 7.65 -11.05
N GLY A 409 19.99 7.30 -11.14
CA GLY A 409 21.05 8.06 -10.47
C GLY A 409 22.45 7.72 -10.96
N GLY A 410 23.42 8.48 -10.46
CA GLY A 410 24.82 8.40 -10.89
C GLY A 410 25.12 9.25 -12.12
N ALA A 411 26.42 9.42 -12.42
CA ALA A 411 26.89 10.28 -13.52
C ALA A 411 26.34 9.90 -14.91
N ASN A 412 25.86 8.66 -15.07
CA ASN A 412 25.32 8.12 -16.33
C ASN A 412 23.79 7.95 -16.33
N ALA A 413 23.07 8.50 -15.35
CA ALA A 413 21.61 8.35 -15.24
C ALA A 413 21.14 6.88 -15.27
N THR A 414 21.89 6.00 -14.62
CA THR A 414 21.61 4.56 -14.56
C THR A 414 20.33 4.28 -13.78
N ALA A 415 19.48 3.40 -14.32
CA ALA A 415 18.27 2.96 -13.64
C ALA A 415 18.60 2.16 -12.37
N VAL A 416 17.95 2.51 -11.27
CA VAL A 416 18.05 1.81 -10.00
C VAL A 416 17.00 0.71 -9.97
N ALA A 417 17.44 -0.54 -9.74
CA ALA A 417 16.53 -1.64 -9.52
C ALA A 417 15.82 -1.49 -8.17
N GLY A 418 14.53 -1.83 -8.13
CA GLY A 418 13.72 -1.76 -6.93
C GLY A 418 12.33 -2.35 -7.13
N THR A 419 11.48 -2.18 -6.13
CA THR A 419 10.08 -2.59 -6.14
C THR A 419 9.17 -1.42 -5.78
N THR A 420 7.94 -1.41 -6.31
CA THR A 420 6.94 -0.39 -5.99
C THR A 420 5.82 -1.01 -5.16
N SER A 421 5.40 -0.32 -4.11
CA SER A 421 4.23 -0.64 -3.30
C SER A 421 3.30 0.57 -3.22
N TYR A 422 2.03 0.34 -2.94
CA TYR A 422 1.03 1.41 -2.82
C TYR A 422 0.05 1.09 -1.69
N SER A 423 -0.26 2.09 -0.85
CA SER A 423 -1.25 1.98 0.20
C SER A 423 -1.91 3.33 0.47
N GLY A 424 -3.23 3.33 0.64
CA GLY A 424 -4.02 4.55 0.85
C GLY A 424 -3.92 5.49 -0.35
N VAL A 425 -3.07 6.51 -0.24
CA VAL A 425 -2.77 7.49 -1.31
C VAL A 425 -1.27 7.65 -1.55
N THR A 426 -0.44 6.73 -1.06
CA THR A 426 1.03 6.84 -1.11
C THR A 426 1.65 5.65 -1.83
N ALA A 427 2.45 5.93 -2.86
CA ALA A 427 3.32 4.95 -3.51
C ALA A 427 4.72 5.01 -2.90
N VAL A 428 5.37 3.86 -2.74
CA VAL A 428 6.75 3.73 -2.23
C VAL A 428 7.56 2.84 -3.16
N PHE A 429 8.62 3.39 -3.73
CA PHE A 429 9.70 2.69 -4.42
C PHE A 429 10.80 2.31 -3.41
N THR A 430 11.07 1.02 -3.26
CA THR A 430 12.12 0.46 -2.41
C THR A 430 13.28 -0.04 -3.28
N PRO A 431 14.45 0.63 -3.28
CA PRO A 431 15.64 0.14 -3.98
C PRO A 431 16.02 -1.27 -3.53
N THR A 432 16.46 -2.12 -4.46
CA THR A 432 16.90 -3.50 -4.16
C THR A 432 18.20 -3.51 -3.35
N ASN A 433 19.09 -2.57 -3.65
CA ASN A 433 20.36 -2.37 -2.97
C ASN A 433 20.39 -0.97 -2.36
N ALA A 434 21.26 -0.77 -1.37
CA ALA A 434 21.61 0.57 -0.91
C ALA A 434 22.05 1.42 -2.10
N LEU A 435 21.57 2.67 -2.13
CA LEU A 435 21.94 3.65 -3.13
C LEU A 435 23.44 3.96 -3.03
N ALA A 436 24.04 4.32 -4.16
CA ALA A 436 25.41 4.81 -4.18
C ALA A 436 25.49 6.11 -3.38
N SER A 437 26.60 6.29 -2.67
CA SER A 437 26.85 7.47 -1.88
C SER A 437 27.20 8.70 -2.72
N ASN A 438 27.06 9.90 -2.16
CA ASN A 438 27.41 11.19 -2.80
C ASN A 438 26.87 11.29 -4.23
N THR A 439 25.69 10.74 -4.45
CA THR A 439 25.13 10.51 -5.78
C THR A 439 23.81 11.24 -5.89
N ILE A 440 23.65 12.00 -6.97
CA ILE A 440 22.38 12.61 -7.33
C ILE A 440 21.47 11.53 -7.90
N TYR A 441 20.26 11.46 -7.36
CA TYR A 441 19.18 10.62 -7.81
C TYR A 441 18.01 11.48 -8.31
N ILE A 442 17.31 10.98 -9.31
CA ILE A 442 16.11 11.56 -9.87
C ILE A 442 15.03 10.49 -9.83
N ALA A 443 13.96 10.74 -9.09
CA ALA A 443 12.75 9.95 -9.19
C ALA A 443 11.79 10.60 -10.19
N LYS A 444 11.03 9.74 -10.87
CA LYS A 444 10.03 10.15 -11.85
C LYS A 444 8.77 9.33 -11.66
N ILE A 445 7.64 10.03 -11.63
CA ILE A 445 6.32 9.42 -11.83
C ILE A 445 5.81 9.82 -13.20
N THR A 446 5.50 8.85 -14.04
CA THR A 446 5.08 9.10 -15.42
C THR A 446 3.58 9.36 -15.52
N THR A 447 3.15 9.92 -16.64
CA THR A 447 1.72 9.99 -17.01
C THR A 447 1.06 8.61 -17.21
N GLY A 448 1.82 7.52 -17.11
CA GLY A 448 1.28 6.17 -17.02
C GLY A 448 0.55 5.89 -15.70
N ALA A 449 0.87 6.63 -14.62
CA ALA A 449 0.16 6.55 -13.34
C ALA A 449 -1.23 7.20 -13.46
N LYS A 450 -2.27 6.43 -13.17
CA LYS A 450 -3.68 6.86 -13.29
C LYS A 450 -4.43 6.65 -11.99
N ASP A 451 -5.50 7.41 -11.79
CA ASP A 451 -6.46 7.15 -10.72
C ASP A 451 -7.43 6.00 -11.05
N LEU A 452 -8.26 5.61 -10.08
CA LEU A 452 -9.27 4.56 -10.25
C LEU A 452 -10.39 4.94 -11.24
N ALA A 453 -10.47 6.21 -11.65
CA ALA A 453 -11.37 6.71 -12.69
C ALA A 453 -10.70 6.73 -14.08
N GLY A 454 -9.40 6.38 -14.17
CA GLY A 454 -8.63 6.33 -15.40
C GLY A 454 -7.93 7.63 -15.78
N ASN A 455 -8.00 8.68 -14.96
CA ASN A 455 -7.33 9.96 -15.22
C ASN A 455 -5.83 9.83 -14.94
N ALA A 456 -5.00 10.13 -15.94
CA ALA A 456 -3.55 10.16 -15.82
C ALA A 456 -3.07 11.45 -15.12
N LEU A 457 -1.86 11.43 -14.55
CA LEU A 457 -1.14 12.66 -14.21
C LEU A 457 -1.07 13.59 -15.44
N ALA A 458 -1.20 14.91 -15.23
CA ALA A 458 -1.18 15.89 -16.32
C ALA A 458 0.17 15.93 -17.05
N SER A 459 1.26 15.68 -16.33
CA SER A 459 2.62 15.62 -16.83
C SER A 459 3.45 14.65 -15.98
N ASN A 460 4.61 14.24 -16.50
CA ASN A 460 5.57 13.50 -15.70
C ASN A 460 6.01 14.38 -14.52
N TYR A 461 5.98 13.83 -13.31
CA TYR A 461 6.47 14.48 -12.10
C TYR A 461 7.90 14.01 -11.81
N PHE A 462 8.81 14.94 -11.57
CA PHE A 462 10.21 14.65 -11.27
C PHE A 462 10.61 15.34 -9.97
N TRP A 463 11.50 14.70 -9.23
CA TRP A 463 12.22 15.34 -8.14
C TRP A 463 13.59 14.70 -7.97
N THR A 464 14.50 15.46 -7.36
CA THR A 464 15.91 15.12 -7.24
C THR A 464 16.36 15.12 -5.79
N TRP A 465 17.42 14.39 -5.46
CA TRP A 465 18.10 14.49 -4.17
C TRP A 465 19.52 13.96 -4.27
N THR A 466 20.35 14.22 -3.26
CA THR A 466 21.73 13.74 -3.16
C THR A 466 21.89 12.84 -1.93
N THR A 467 22.39 11.62 -2.13
CA THR A 467 22.73 10.71 -1.03
C THR A 467 23.96 11.18 -0.27
N ALA A 468 24.06 10.80 1.02
CA ALA A 468 25.25 11.06 1.82
C ALA A 468 26.50 10.39 1.23
N ALA A 469 27.69 10.96 1.46
CA ALA A 469 28.96 10.42 0.95
C ALA A 469 29.36 9.07 1.59
N ASP A 470 30.15 8.24 0.87
CA ASP A 470 30.58 6.93 1.35
C ASP A 470 31.69 7.16 2.36
N THR A 471 31.50 6.59 3.53
CA THR A 471 32.39 6.82 4.64
C THR A 471 32.75 5.52 5.30
N THR A 472 33.78 4.95 4.71
CA THR A 472 34.78 4.13 5.39
C THR A 472 35.66 4.95 6.34
N THR A 473 35.40 6.24 6.49
CA THR A 473 35.80 7.08 7.64
C THR A 473 34.59 7.27 8.59
N PRO A 474 34.75 7.52 9.89
CA PRO A 474 33.59 7.82 10.72
C PRO A 474 32.93 9.13 10.23
N ILE A 475 31.72 9.06 9.67
CA ILE A 475 30.89 10.26 9.49
C ILE A 475 30.49 10.75 10.87
N VAL A 476 30.87 11.99 11.15
CA VAL A 476 30.16 12.82 12.11
C VAL A 476 28.79 13.11 11.49
N ILE A 477 27.75 12.39 11.91
CA ILE A 477 26.37 12.79 11.56
C ILE A 477 26.25 14.22 12.08
N PRO A 478 25.85 15.21 11.27
CA PRO A 478 25.72 16.57 11.77
C PRO A 478 24.72 16.55 12.93
N THR A 479 25.23 16.65 14.15
CA THR A 479 24.45 16.71 15.39
C THR A 479 23.88 18.10 15.62
N GLY A 480 23.93 18.98 14.61
CA GLY A 480 23.56 20.37 14.74
C GLY A 480 24.56 21.16 15.59
N PRO A 481 24.17 22.34 16.08
CA PRO A 481 25.02 23.15 16.96
C PRO A 481 25.19 22.49 18.34
N ALA A 482 26.17 22.93 19.13
CA ALA A 482 26.28 22.50 20.52
C ALA A 482 24.98 22.79 21.31
N MET A 483 24.65 21.96 22.30
CA MET A 483 23.47 22.18 23.15
C MET A 483 23.51 23.56 23.82
N VAL A 484 22.34 24.16 24.05
CA VAL A 484 22.24 25.40 24.86
C VAL A 484 22.29 24.99 26.33
N ASN A 485 23.30 25.46 27.07
CA ASN A 485 23.41 25.14 28.50
C ASN A 485 22.38 25.94 29.29
N LEU A 486 21.49 25.23 30.00
CA LEU A 486 20.47 25.84 30.86
C LEU A 486 20.98 26.09 32.29
N ASP A 487 22.13 25.54 32.68
CA ASP A 487 22.69 25.59 34.04
C ASP A 487 21.60 25.38 35.11
N CYS A 488 21.48 26.31 36.05
CA CYS A 488 20.54 26.22 37.16
C CYS A 488 19.06 26.35 36.75
N ALA A 489 18.77 26.77 35.51
CA ALA A 489 17.41 26.73 34.95
C ALA A 489 17.01 25.32 34.46
N ALA A 490 17.96 24.37 34.32
CA ALA A 490 17.70 23.03 33.78
C ALA A 490 16.70 22.20 34.61
N ASN A 491 16.57 22.51 35.91
CA ASN A 491 15.67 21.84 36.84
C ASN A 491 14.22 22.32 36.72
N PHE A 492 14.00 23.51 36.17
CA PHE A 492 12.68 24.08 36.00
C PHE A 492 12.04 23.59 34.71
N VAL A 493 10.78 23.13 34.82
CA VAL A 493 9.92 22.82 33.68
C VAL A 493 9.09 24.03 33.32
N ILE A 494 8.69 24.82 34.31
CA ILE A 494 8.03 26.11 34.15
C ILE A 494 8.85 27.16 34.93
N LEU A 495 9.27 28.23 34.27
CA LEU A 495 9.92 29.37 34.94
C LEU A 495 9.42 30.66 34.29
N ALA A 496 8.77 31.52 35.08
CA ALA A 496 8.31 32.82 34.61
C ALA A 496 9.13 33.97 35.19
N GLY A 497 9.46 34.96 34.34
CA GLY A 497 10.04 36.23 34.78
C GLY A 497 9.13 36.95 35.79
N SER A 498 7.82 36.94 35.50
CA SER A 498 6.77 37.52 36.35
C SER A 498 5.87 36.44 36.95
N THR A 499 4.68 36.21 36.42
CA THR A 499 3.66 35.33 37.04
C THR A 499 3.52 33.99 36.31
N VAL A 500 3.29 32.91 37.06
CA VAL A 500 2.73 31.66 36.53
C VAL A 500 1.26 31.58 36.93
N THR A 501 0.38 31.42 35.94
CA THR A 501 -1.06 31.32 36.16
C THR A 501 -1.57 30.02 35.55
N ASN A 502 -2.24 29.19 36.34
CA ASN A 502 -2.87 27.98 35.86
C ASN A 502 -4.40 28.00 36.01
N THR A 503 -5.09 27.54 34.97
CA THR A 503 -6.52 27.20 34.96
C THR A 503 -6.69 25.70 34.75
N GLY A 504 -7.63 25.07 35.45
CA GLY A 504 -7.94 23.66 35.27
C GLY A 504 -6.83 22.67 35.73
N PRO A 505 -7.04 21.36 35.51
CA PRO A 505 -6.20 20.30 36.07
C PRO A 505 -4.91 20.07 35.26
N THR A 506 -4.04 21.08 35.20
CA THR A 506 -2.70 20.92 34.61
C THR A 506 -1.85 19.94 35.43
N ILE A 507 -1.05 19.13 34.75
CA ILE A 507 -0.09 18.21 35.35
C ILE A 507 1.32 18.60 34.89
N ILE A 508 2.17 18.99 35.84
CA ILE A 508 3.61 19.20 35.64
C ILE A 508 4.35 17.98 36.17
N SER A 509 5.23 17.37 35.37
CA SER A 509 5.95 16.14 35.74
C SER A 509 7.46 16.30 35.72
N ASN A 510 8.11 15.81 36.77
CA ASN A 510 9.55 15.62 36.94
C ASN A 510 10.39 16.89 36.88
N GLY A 511 9.86 18.04 37.31
CA GLY A 511 10.66 19.25 37.48
C GLY A 511 9.93 20.42 38.10
N ASP A 512 10.69 21.47 38.36
CA ASP A 512 10.29 22.56 39.24
C ASP A 512 9.44 23.61 38.52
N VAL A 513 8.62 24.32 39.29
CA VAL A 513 7.81 25.46 38.84
C VAL A 513 8.28 26.70 39.56
N GLY A 514 8.68 27.74 38.81
CA GLY A 514 9.25 28.96 39.35
C GLY A 514 8.58 30.23 38.82
N GLY A 515 8.42 31.23 39.68
CA GLY A 515 7.89 32.54 39.28
C GLY A 515 7.97 33.56 40.41
N SER A 516 7.72 34.83 40.09
CA SER A 516 7.55 35.85 41.14
C SER A 516 6.25 35.66 41.90
N VAL A 517 5.21 35.19 41.20
CA VAL A 517 3.95 34.75 41.78
C VAL A 517 3.52 33.51 41.02
N VAL A 518 3.05 32.48 41.73
CA VAL A 518 2.49 31.27 41.12
C VAL A 518 1.09 31.04 41.67
N THR A 519 0.10 30.88 40.78
CA THR A 519 -1.31 30.68 41.13
C THR A 519 -1.92 29.52 40.35
N GLY A 520 -2.96 28.89 40.90
CA GLY A 520 -3.68 27.79 40.25
C GLY A 520 -3.10 26.39 40.47
N PHE A 521 -2.26 26.21 41.49
CA PHE A 521 -1.76 24.91 41.96
C PHE A 521 -2.10 24.76 43.45
N PRO A 522 -3.31 24.26 43.82
CA PRO A 522 -4.35 23.57 43.01
C PRO A 522 -5.27 24.49 42.16
N PRO A 523 -6.02 23.95 41.15
CA PRO A 523 -6.20 22.53 40.83
C PRO A 523 -5.08 21.89 39.99
N GLY A 524 -4.14 22.69 39.50
CA GLY A 524 -2.93 22.15 38.89
C GLY A 524 -2.12 21.32 39.88
N THR A 525 -1.37 20.35 39.37
CA THR A 525 -0.54 19.44 40.17
C THR A 525 0.90 19.45 39.68
N ILE A 526 1.84 19.35 40.62
CA ILE A 526 3.27 19.21 40.36
C ILE A 526 3.68 17.85 40.91
N ASN A 527 4.10 16.95 40.02
CA ASN A 527 4.52 15.59 40.35
C ASN A 527 6.03 15.45 40.15
N GLY A 528 6.78 15.10 41.20
CA GLY A 528 8.23 14.94 41.11
C GLY A 528 9.02 16.25 40.93
N GLY A 529 8.52 17.37 41.45
CA GLY A 529 9.17 18.68 41.44
C GLY A 529 8.68 19.59 42.56
N THR A 530 9.31 20.75 42.70
CA THR A 530 9.05 21.71 43.78
C THR A 530 8.57 23.06 43.23
N LEU A 531 7.73 23.74 44.00
CA LEU A 531 7.27 25.09 43.72
C LEU A 531 8.23 26.12 44.36
N HIS A 532 8.75 27.03 43.55
CA HIS A 532 9.68 28.09 43.97
C HIS A 532 9.11 29.49 43.64
N THR A 533 8.64 30.21 44.65
CA THR A 533 8.10 31.57 44.51
C THR A 533 9.03 32.60 45.14
N ASN A 534 9.64 33.46 44.31
CA ASN A 534 10.55 34.54 44.74
C ASN A 534 11.72 34.10 45.65
N ASP A 535 12.11 32.83 45.63
CA ASP A 535 13.22 32.33 46.43
C ASP A 535 14.57 32.42 45.70
N VAL A 536 15.65 32.06 46.41
CA VAL A 536 17.02 32.12 45.88
C VAL A 536 17.19 31.22 44.65
N LEU A 537 16.55 30.05 44.61
CA LEU A 537 16.66 29.11 43.50
C LEU A 537 15.96 29.63 42.25
N ALA A 538 14.72 30.13 42.38
CA ALA A 538 14.00 30.76 41.27
C ALA A 538 14.72 32.00 40.73
N ASN A 539 15.26 32.85 41.61
CA ASN A 539 15.98 34.05 41.20
C ASN A 539 17.29 33.71 40.46
N ASN A 540 18.05 32.73 40.95
CA ASN A 540 19.24 32.25 40.25
C ASN A 540 18.88 31.61 38.90
N ALA A 541 17.81 30.81 38.85
CA ALA A 541 17.34 30.20 37.62
C ALA A 541 16.97 31.22 36.53
N LYS A 542 16.41 32.39 36.90
CA LYS A 542 16.13 33.49 35.96
C LYS A 542 17.42 34.07 35.34
N LEU A 543 18.51 34.11 36.10
CA LEU A 543 19.82 34.54 35.59
C LEU A 543 20.40 33.49 34.62
N CYS A 544 20.36 32.21 34.99
CA CYS A 544 20.77 31.10 34.10
C CYS A 544 19.93 31.07 32.81
N LEU A 545 18.61 31.30 32.90
CA LEU A 545 17.72 31.43 31.75
C LEU A 545 18.14 32.59 30.84
N THR A 546 18.51 33.74 31.40
CA THR A 546 18.98 34.87 30.59
C THR A 546 20.28 34.53 29.87
N ALA A 547 21.20 33.83 30.52
CA ALA A 547 22.43 33.36 29.86
C ALA A 547 22.12 32.38 28.71
N ALA A 548 21.26 31.38 28.95
CA ALA A 548 20.84 30.41 27.95
C ALA A 548 20.12 31.06 26.74
N TYR A 549 19.25 32.03 26.99
CA TYR A 549 18.58 32.79 25.93
C TYR A 549 19.58 33.57 25.08
N ASN A 550 20.54 34.25 25.71
CA ASN A 550 21.56 35.02 25.00
C ASN A 550 22.53 34.12 24.22
N ASP A 551 22.88 32.95 24.76
CA ASP A 551 23.66 31.92 24.04
C ASP A 551 22.91 31.45 22.79
N ALA A 552 21.65 31.02 22.95
CA ALA A 552 20.81 30.57 21.85
C ALA A 552 20.63 31.66 20.77
N ALA A 553 20.36 32.91 21.16
CA ALA A 553 20.22 34.05 20.25
C ALA A 553 21.55 34.44 19.56
N GLY A 554 22.67 34.22 20.25
CA GLY A 554 24.01 34.57 19.79
C GLY A 554 24.66 33.57 18.82
N ARG A 555 24.07 32.38 18.61
CA ARG A 555 24.61 31.39 17.65
C ARG A 555 24.59 31.94 16.22
N THR A 556 25.69 31.81 15.48
CA THR A 556 25.84 32.38 14.12
C THR A 556 26.34 31.41 13.05
N THR A 557 26.81 30.22 13.43
CA THR A 557 27.38 29.26 12.48
C THR A 557 26.28 28.63 11.61
N ALA A 558 26.37 28.82 10.30
CA ALA A 558 25.53 28.19 9.27
C ALA A 558 24.00 28.20 9.55
N PRO A 559 23.38 29.38 9.78
CA PRO A 559 21.95 29.47 10.05
C PRO A 559 21.13 29.14 8.79
N ILE A 560 20.12 28.31 8.95
CA ILE A 560 19.12 27.97 7.94
C ILE A 560 17.94 28.93 8.08
N ALA A 561 17.60 29.66 7.01
CA ALA A 561 16.51 30.62 7.04
C ALA A 561 15.15 29.90 7.09
N VAL A 562 14.26 30.30 8.01
CA VAL A 562 12.87 29.83 8.11
C VAL A 562 11.94 31.01 8.41
N SER A 563 10.69 30.94 7.96
CA SER A 563 9.70 32.00 8.24
C SER A 563 8.28 31.50 8.03
N GLY A 564 7.31 32.12 8.70
CA GLY A 564 5.90 31.77 8.51
C GLY A 564 5.59 30.35 9.00
N ASN A 565 4.81 29.60 8.21
CA ASN A 565 4.42 28.23 8.56
C ASN A 565 5.55 27.23 8.28
N ILE A 566 5.95 26.47 9.30
CA ILE A 566 6.86 25.32 9.19
C ILE A 566 6.17 23.96 9.38
N GLY A 567 4.85 23.93 9.60
CA GLY A 567 4.11 22.68 9.63
C GLY A 567 4.11 21.98 8.27
N GLY A 568 4.22 20.64 8.28
CA GLY A 568 4.44 19.81 7.11
C GLY A 568 5.92 19.56 6.77
N GLN A 569 6.84 20.27 7.42
CA GLN A 569 8.29 20.11 7.22
C GLN A 569 8.88 19.05 8.18
N THR A 570 9.94 18.37 7.73
CA THR A 570 10.90 17.54 8.47
C THR A 570 12.27 18.22 8.53
N LEU A 571 12.67 18.76 9.68
CA LEU A 571 13.92 19.52 9.81
C LEU A 571 15.04 18.65 10.38
N ALA A 572 16.18 18.65 9.69
CA ALA A 572 17.43 18.03 10.14
C ALA A 572 18.09 18.83 11.29
N PRO A 573 19.09 18.29 12.00
CA PRO A 573 19.74 19.00 13.10
C PRO A 573 20.41 20.28 12.60
N GLY A 574 20.24 21.39 13.32
CA GLY A 574 20.75 22.67 12.81
C GLY A 574 20.32 23.91 13.59
N LEU A 575 20.93 25.02 13.18
CA LEU A 575 20.56 26.37 13.60
C LEU A 575 19.57 26.93 12.58
N TYR A 576 18.37 27.27 13.02
CA TYR A 576 17.29 27.82 12.21
C TYR A 576 17.03 29.26 12.62
N ARG A 577 16.89 30.18 11.66
CA ARG A 577 16.70 31.60 11.94
C ARG A 577 15.50 32.16 11.20
N SER A 578 14.60 32.76 11.96
CA SER A 578 13.47 33.54 11.47
C SER A 578 13.58 35.00 11.90
N THR A 579 13.51 35.90 10.92
CA THR A 579 13.46 37.36 11.16
C THR A 579 12.03 37.86 11.41
N SER A 580 11.04 36.96 11.41
CA SER A 580 9.62 37.26 11.58
C SER A 580 8.96 36.26 12.52
N THR A 581 7.61 36.22 12.51
CA THR A 581 6.84 35.21 13.24
C THR A 581 7.08 33.83 12.63
N LEU A 582 7.29 32.84 13.49
CA LEU A 582 7.36 31.44 13.12
C LEU A 582 6.11 30.71 13.65
N ALA A 583 5.51 29.87 12.82
CA ALA A 583 4.26 29.20 13.13
C ALA A 583 4.26 27.74 12.72
N ILE A 584 3.56 26.90 13.47
CA ILE A 584 3.05 25.62 12.99
C ILE A 584 1.54 25.85 12.84
N SER A 585 1.11 26.34 11.67
CA SER A 585 -0.27 26.75 11.44
C SER A 585 -1.09 25.71 10.66
N SER A 586 -0.44 24.90 9.82
CA SER A 586 -1.04 23.79 9.08
C SER A 586 0.01 22.70 8.82
N GLY A 587 -0.39 21.42 8.89
CA GLY A 587 0.55 20.29 8.93
C GLY A 587 1.24 20.12 10.28
N ASP A 588 1.91 19.00 10.49
CA ASP A 588 2.73 18.72 11.68
C ASP A 588 4.21 18.91 11.34
N LEU A 589 5.02 19.37 12.29
CA LEU A 589 6.47 19.51 12.13
C LEU A 589 7.16 18.21 12.54
N THR A 590 8.08 17.68 11.75
CA THR A 590 8.95 16.57 12.12
C THR A 590 10.37 17.09 12.35
N LEU A 591 11.08 16.59 13.36
CA LEU A 591 12.51 16.82 13.56
C LEU A 591 13.20 15.46 13.51
N ALA A 592 14.13 15.29 12.56
CA ALA A 592 14.73 14.01 12.22
C ALA A 592 16.25 14.04 12.40
N GLY A 593 16.78 13.22 13.31
CA GLY A 593 18.22 13.15 13.55
C GLY A 593 18.56 12.15 14.66
N PRO A 594 19.85 11.83 14.86
CA PRO A 594 20.31 10.90 15.89
C PRO A 594 20.02 11.41 17.31
N ALA A 595 20.23 10.56 18.32
CA ALA A 595 19.91 10.88 19.71
C ALA A 595 20.68 12.09 20.27
N ASP A 596 21.88 12.36 19.78
CA ASP A 596 22.73 13.48 20.17
C ASP A 596 22.54 14.74 19.29
N ALA A 597 21.63 14.70 18.32
CA ALA A 597 21.32 15.84 17.48
C ALA A 597 20.62 16.99 18.22
N VAL A 598 20.90 18.22 17.79
CA VAL A 598 20.45 19.47 18.38
C VAL A 598 19.79 20.36 17.34
N TRP A 599 18.69 20.99 17.74
CA TRP A 599 17.97 22.00 16.97
C TRP A 599 17.91 23.30 17.77
N ILE A 600 18.31 24.42 17.16
CA ILE A 600 18.14 25.75 17.75
C ILE A 600 17.34 26.60 16.77
N PHE A 601 16.15 27.02 17.18
CA PHE A 601 15.32 27.98 16.44
C PHE A 601 15.47 29.36 17.06
N GLN A 602 15.99 30.31 16.29
CA GLN A 602 16.05 31.73 16.63
C GLN A 602 14.90 32.44 15.93
N ILE A 603 13.98 33.01 16.70
CA ILE A 603 12.76 33.61 16.18
C ILE A 603 12.73 35.06 16.65
N ALA A 604 12.83 36.02 15.73
CA ALA A 604 12.87 37.43 16.09
C ALA A 604 11.54 37.94 16.68
N SER A 605 10.41 37.33 16.30
CA SER A 605 9.07 37.73 16.73
C SER A 605 8.42 36.63 17.58
N THR A 606 7.14 36.31 17.33
CA THR A 606 6.35 35.32 18.07
C THR A 606 6.51 33.91 17.52
N LEU A 607 6.35 32.92 18.40
CA LEU A 607 6.19 31.51 18.03
C LEU A 607 4.73 31.09 18.26
N THR A 608 4.08 30.46 17.27
CA THR A 608 2.68 30.03 17.43
C THR A 608 2.44 28.61 16.92
N THR A 609 1.52 27.89 17.56
CA THR A 609 0.89 26.69 16.98
C THR A 609 -0.62 26.87 16.92
N THR A 610 -1.25 26.41 15.84
CA THR A 610 -2.72 26.29 15.79
C THR A 610 -3.18 25.04 16.56
N ALA A 611 -4.49 24.85 16.66
CA ALA A 611 -5.06 23.72 17.39
C ALA A 611 -4.61 22.36 16.82
N GLY A 612 -4.32 21.41 17.70
CA GLY A 612 -4.02 20.01 17.38
C GLY A 612 -2.70 19.75 16.64
N ARG A 613 -1.86 20.78 16.44
CA ARG A 613 -0.57 20.63 15.74
C ARG A 613 0.43 19.85 16.56
N LYS A 614 1.30 19.08 15.90
CA LYS A 614 2.30 18.24 16.57
C LYS A 614 3.72 18.56 16.11
N ILE A 615 4.66 18.37 17.03
CA ILE A 615 6.08 18.16 16.72
C ILE A 615 6.36 16.66 16.86
N ILE A 616 6.83 16.02 15.80
CA ILE A 616 7.14 14.60 15.70
C ILE A 616 8.66 14.44 15.73
N LEU A 617 9.18 13.50 16.51
CA LEU A 617 10.62 13.17 16.53
C LEU A 617 10.84 11.86 15.80
N SER A 618 11.88 11.81 14.97
CA SER A 618 12.30 10.60 14.26
C SER A 618 13.82 10.47 14.24
N GLY A 619 14.33 9.28 13.92
CA GLY A 619 15.78 9.03 13.82
C GLY A 619 16.54 8.94 15.16
N GLY A 620 15.84 9.05 16.29
CA GLY A 620 16.44 9.08 17.63
C GLY A 620 16.38 10.45 18.32
N ALA A 621 15.95 11.49 17.60
CA ALA A 621 15.86 12.86 18.10
C ALA A 621 15.18 12.95 19.48
N GLN A 622 15.74 13.77 20.37
CA GLN A 622 15.30 13.91 21.75
C GLN A 622 14.77 15.32 22.04
N ALA A 623 13.68 15.41 22.80
CA ALA A 623 13.09 16.69 23.19
C ALA A 623 14.05 17.56 24.02
N SER A 624 14.99 16.93 24.74
CA SER A 624 16.04 17.60 25.52
C SER A 624 16.99 18.46 24.68
N ASN A 625 17.08 18.18 23.37
CA ASN A 625 18.06 18.80 22.48
C ASN A 625 17.44 19.83 21.52
N ILE A 626 16.18 20.21 21.73
CA ILE A 626 15.47 21.18 20.89
C ILE A 626 15.29 22.47 21.68
N PHE A 627 15.73 23.60 21.11
CA PHE A 627 15.68 24.90 21.73
C PHE A 627 14.94 25.90 20.84
N TRP A 628 13.97 26.61 21.42
CA TRP A 628 13.19 27.64 20.75
C TRP A 628 13.47 28.97 21.44
N GLN A 629 14.41 29.75 20.89
CA GLN A 629 14.65 31.12 21.33
C GLN A 629 13.63 32.04 20.63
N VAL A 630 12.76 32.67 21.43
CA VAL A 630 11.62 33.48 20.94
C VAL A 630 11.80 34.92 21.40
N GLY A 631 11.94 35.83 20.42
CA GLY A 631 12.20 37.26 20.63
C GLY A 631 11.08 38.02 21.32
N THR A 632 9.86 37.47 21.30
CA THR A 632 8.71 38.01 22.02
C THR A 632 8.02 36.91 22.82
N SER A 633 6.84 36.47 22.41
CA SER A 633 5.99 35.52 23.13
C SER A 633 5.75 34.24 22.31
N ALA A 634 5.48 33.14 23.00
CA ALA A 634 5.06 31.88 22.39
C ALA A 634 3.62 31.53 22.78
N THR A 635 2.82 31.06 21.83
CA THR A 635 1.44 30.59 22.06
C THR A 635 1.27 29.20 21.49
N LEU A 636 1.02 28.20 22.35
CA LEU A 636 0.69 26.85 21.95
C LEU A 636 -0.84 26.70 21.89
N GLY A 637 -1.35 26.40 20.68
CA GLY A 637 -2.78 26.24 20.43
C GLY A 637 -3.38 25.06 21.18
N THR A 638 -4.71 25.04 21.32
CA THR A 638 -5.43 23.98 22.02
C THR A 638 -5.05 22.59 21.51
N THR A 639 -4.92 21.63 22.43
CA THR A 639 -4.58 20.22 22.13
C THR A 639 -3.32 20.00 21.27
N SER A 640 -2.44 21.00 21.12
CA SER A 640 -1.17 20.83 20.40
C SER A 640 -0.20 19.95 21.19
N ALA A 641 0.67 19.21 20.51
CA ALA A 641 1.70 18.37 21.13
C ALA A 641 3.09 18.91 20.76
N PHE A 642 3.66 19.74 21.63
CA PHE A 642 4.90 20.46 21.41
C PHE A 642 6.10 19.77 22.06
N LYS A 643 7.30 19.96 21.49
CA LYS A 643 8.55 19.36 21.96
C LYS A 643 9.69 20.38 22.00
N GLY A 644 10.47 20.35 23.08
CA GLY A 644 11.64 21.19 23.25
C GLY A 644 11.55 22.23 24.38
N THR A 645 12.68 22.90 24.62
CA THR A 645 12.81 23.99 25.60
C THR A 645 12.47 25.31 24.92
N ILE A 646 11.41 25.98 25.37
CA ILE A 646 11.03 27.33 24.92
C ILE A 646 11.70 28.36 25.83
N LEU A 647 12.52 29.22 25.22
CA LEU A 647 13.22 30.35 25.83
C LEU A 647 12.62 31.64 25.27
N ALA A 648 11.56 32.15 25.88
CA ALA A 648 10.88 33.36 25.40
C ALA A 648 11.34 34.61 26.16
N ASP A 649 11.43 35.74 25.47
CA ASP A 649 11.73 37.02 26.11
C ASP A 649 10.55 37.52 26.95
N GLN A 650 9.35 37.47 26.36
CA GLN A 650 8.10 37.94 26.95
C GLN A 650 7.30 36.80 27.57
N SER A 651 6.14 36.41 27.02
CA SER A 651 5.22 35.46 27.68
C SER A 651 5.12 34.12 26.95
N ILE A 652 4.78 33.05 27.66
CA ILE A 652 4.42 31.75 27.07
C ILE A 652 3.01 31.38 27.49
N THR A 653 2.14 31.07 26.54
CA THR A 653 0.77 30.64 26.78
C THR A 653 0.56 29.25 26.21
N LEU A 654 0.17 28.30 27.07
CA LEU A 654 -0.34 27.00 26.67
C LEU A 654 -1.86 27.04 26.79
N GLN A 655 -2.55 26.97 25.64
CA GLN A 655 -4.01 26.92 25.62
C GLN A 655 -4.53 25.55 26.07
N THR A 656 -5.85 25.44 26.27
CA THR A 656 -6.53 24.27 26.82
C THR A 656 -6.04 22.95 26.21
N GLY A 657 -5.52 22.06 27.06
CA GLY A 657 -5.15 20.71 26.66
C GLY A 657 -3.88 20.59 25.80
N ALA A 658 -3.14 21.68 25.58
CA ALA A 658 -1.82 21.59 24.96
C ALA A 658 -0.88 20.73 25.82
N VAL A 659 -0.05 19.93 25.17
CA VAL A 659 0.94 19.04 25.77
C VAL A 659 2.33 19.52 25.40
N LEU A 660 3.23 19.61 26.37
CA LEU A 660 4.63 20.00 26.17
C LEU A 660 5.56 18.95 26.77
N ASN A 661 6.30 18.25 25.92
CA ASN A 661 7.46 17.47 26.33
C ASN A 661 8.69 18.38 26.18
N GLY A 662 9.05 19.07 27.27
CA GLY A 662 9.89 20.24 27.17
C GLY A 662 9.86 21.13 28.40
N ARG A 663 10.22 22.41 28.19
CA ARG A 663 10.20 23.45 29.23
C ARG A 663 9.59 24.73 28.69
N ALA A 664 8.86 25.46 29.52
CA ALA A 664 8.36 26.80 29.21
C ALA A 664 9.04 27.83 30.13
N LEU A 665 10.05 28.51 29.59
CA LEU A 665 10.92 29.41 30.34
C LEU A 665 10.84 30.83 29.75
N THR A 666 10.42 31.81 30.55
CA THR A 666 10.32 33.22 30.13
C THR A 666 11.22 34.14 30.93
N ARG A 667 11.84 35.12 30.25
CA ARG A 667 12.74 36.08 30.91
C ARG A 667 11.98 37.18 31.65
N ILE A 668 10.94 37.76 31.04
CA ILE A 668 10.25 38.95 31.55
C ILE A 668 8.77 38.66 31.84
N GLY A 669 8.06 38.08 30.87
CA GLY A 669 6.62 37.91 30.93
C GLY A 669 6.15 36.71 31.74
N ALA A 670 4.88 36.37 31.56
CA ALA A 670 4.18 35.36 32.33
C ALA A 670 4.20 33.99 31.62
N VAL A 671 3.97 32.93 32.38
CA VAL A 671 3.55 31.63 31.84
C VAL A 671 2.08 31.40 32.19
N THR A 672 1.24 31.19 31.17
CA THR A 672 -0.19 30.89 31.35
C THR A 672 -0.49 29.47 30.90
N LEU A 673 -1.18 28.70 31.74
CA LEU A 673 -1.51 27.30 31.55
C LEU A 673 -3.03 27.10 31.67
N ASP A 674 -3.57 26.19 30.86
CA ASP A 674 -4.94 25.71 30.94
C ASP A 674 -5.01 24.20 30.67
N SER A 675 -5.25 23.41 31.71
CA SER A 675 -5.51 21.97 31.62
C SER A 675 -4.44 21.20 30.81
N ASN A 676 -3.16 21.54 31.01
CA ASN A 676 -2.05 21.06 30.19
C ASN A 676 -1.37 19.82 30.80
N SER A 677 -0.61 19.10 29.96
CA SER A 677 0.38 18.11 30.42
C SER A 677 1.76 18.60 30.03
N VAL A 678 2.62 18.88 31.02
CA VAL A 678 3.99 19.33 30.80
C VAL A 678 4.96 18.36 31.48
N VAL A 679 5.87 17.78 30.70
CA VAL A 679 6.81 16.75 31.17
C VAL A 679 8.22 17.23 30.87
N LYS A 680 9.10 17.20 31.89
CA LYS A 680 10.53 17.44 31.69
C LYS A 680 11.08 16.45 30.66
N PRO A 681 11.78 16.92 29.62
CA PRO A 681 12.31 16.06 28.57
C PRO A 681 13.51 15.23 29.04
#